data_AF-A0A074X900-F1
#
_entry.id   AF-A0A074X900-F1
#
_cell.length_a   1.000
_cell.length_b   1.000
_cell.length_c   1.000
_cell.angle_alpha   90.00
_cell.angle_beta   90.00
_cell.angle_gamma   90.00
#
_symmetry.space_group_name_H-M   'P 1'
#
loop_
_entity.id
_entity.type
_entity.pdbx_description
1 polymer ?
#
loop_
_entity_poly.entity_id
_entity_poly.type
_entity_poly.pdbx_seq_one_letter_code
_entity_poly.pdbx_strand_id
1 'polypeptide(L)'
;MPGEDGENEVPLYAPDGVDPSKHVYLNADIAKRLKPHQLEGVKFLWREITAPQDEDGQGCLLAHTMGLGKTAQSLALLTAVAETAKDMNKRDALPEDLKKARSKFRALVLCPPSLMANWKQEIATWCPKKLFQVFSLSSEVTAKELRLYELKSWRREGGIMLCGYTMFTRLINRQGGKTQALDDAQHETVLKILLEKPHIVVADEVHTIKSDSSKVSLAAHKIKTQRRIGLTGSPMSNNTTEIFALIDWVAPGFLGNKVEFKAHYQEPIEAGTYFDSSPSEVRRSLKKLAALKDIIDPKLNRADITVLKGSLKRKVEFVLTIPLTESQRSGYAAYVKEILRGKAGEEGTTITQAKLFGWLSILQLLCNHPIVFRRKLLEPPKETTTTNNKKGKRTTLNPAEIEVPASPATYDINKAIVDALLEVVPDDDSIELSYKTLLVRKIMRLSIEAGDKVLIFSQSIPSLNFLDRMLSSMGASYGRIQGDVAQDKRERVLKQMADGKLDVLLISTRAGGLGLNIQQANRVIIFDFAFNPTWEEQAIGRAYRLGQTKPVFVYRFVAGGTFEFALYDKQLFKTGLSSRVVDKKNPQRNANKKPAEWMKPPSDVLQQDISVEAGKDEHVMDKIITSQVEGNDEFIRSIKTMETLMEESKDEALTAEEMKEVADEVLRARTAKIRKPVVDPVPPPPPAFGLRPIDAVINSGSGSAFHDLPTMPRSDLATEAQGQFNRDLAFEAADRRFRAQIQGVKPTDPTGSPPTPSRMKTRY
;
A
#
# COMPACT_ATOMS: atom_id res chain seq x y z
N MET A 1 8.39 38.83 4.99
CA MET A 1 9.06 39.62 3.93
C MET A 1 10.41 38.97 3.68
N PRO A 2 10.81 38.62 2.45
CA PRO A 2 12.21 38.35 2.16
C PRO A 2 12.97 39.69 2.23
N GLY A 3 14.13 39.71 2.90
CA GLY A 3 14.97 40.90 3.06
C GLY A 3 15.54 41.37 1.72
N GLU A 4 15.82 42.67 1.63
CA GLU A 4 16.23 43.40 0.43
C GLU A 4 17.68 43.13 -0.04
N ASP A 5 18.39 42.17 0.56
CA ASP A 5 19.73 41.77 0.14
C ASP A 5 19.69 40.38 -0.49
N GLY A 6 20.16 40.27 -1.73
CA GLY A 6 20.01 39.13 -2.65
C GLY A 6 20.67 37.79 -2.29
N GLU A 7 20.76 37.42 -1.01
CA GLU A 7 21.16 36.09 -0.57
C GLU A 7 19.93 35.32 -0.06
N ASN A 8 19.39 34.43 -0.90
CA ASN A 8 18.34 33.47 -0.53
C ASN A 8 18.91 32.39 0.42
N GLU A 9 19.38 32.78 1.59
CA GLU A 9 19.84 31.86 2.63
C GLU A 9 18.64 31.27 3.36
N VAL A 10 18.48 29.95 3.29
CA VAL A 10 17.44 29.23 4.05
C VAL A 10 18.12 28.52 5.21
N PRO A 11 18.02 29.05 6.45
CA PRO A 11 18.65 28.44 7.62
C PRO A 11 17.97 27.11 7.97
N LEU A 12 18.79 26.09 8.19
CA LEU A 12 18.42 24.79 8.74
C LEU A 12 18.87 24.66 10.21
N TYR A 13 20.01 25.26 10.55
CA TYR A 13 20.53 25.36 11.92
C TYR A 13 21.21 26.71 12.11
N ALA A 14 20.58 27.61 12.88
CA ALA A 14 21.12 28.93 13.21
C ALA A 14 20.61 29.39 14.59
N PRO A 15 21.02 28.71 15.68
CA PRO A 15 20.60 29.10 17.02
C PRO A 15 21.28 30.40 17.46
N ASP A 16 20.52 31.24 18.18
CA ASP A 16 21.02 32.50 18.71
C ASP A 16 22.22 32.27 19.65
N GLY A 17 23.29 33.05 19.47
CA GLY A 17 24.51 32.98 20.30
C GLY A 17 25.54 31.92 19.87
N VAL A 18 25.30 31.18 18.79
CA VAL A 18 26.31 30.33 18.15
C VAL A 18 27.02 31.12 17.04
N ASP A 19 28.32 30.87 16.86
CA ASP A 19 29.11 31.47 15.79
C ASP A 19 28.44 31.24 14.41
N PRO A 20 28.15 32.30 13.62
CA PRO A 20 27.57 32.19 12.29
C PRO A 20 28.34 31.24 11.35
N SER A 21 29.64 31.04 11.57
CA SER A 21 30.45 30.07 10.81
C SER A 21 29.97 28.62 10.95
N LYS A 22 29.24 28.33 12.04
CA LYS A 22 28.64 27.02 12.35
C LYS A 22 27.18 26.89 11.89
N HIS A 23 26.60 27.96 11.36
CA HIS A 23 25.25 27.90 10.83
C HIS A 23 25.19 26.99 9.61
N VAL A 24 24.12 26.19 9.54
CA VAL A 24 23.83 25.33 8.41
C VAL A 24 22.70 25.97 7.63
N TYR A 25 22.98 26.23 6.36
CA TYR A 25 22.00 26.71 5.39
C TYR A 25 21.78 25.65 4.33
N LEU A 26 20.58 25.64 3.76
CA LEU A 26 20.32 24.82 2.60
C LEU A 26 21.13 25.34 1.40
N ASN A 27 21.64 24.42 0.58
CA ASN A 27 22.33 24.75 -0.66
C ASN A 27 21.53 25.78 -1.49
N ALA A 28 22.15 26.90 -1.84
CA ALA A 28 21.48 28.05 -2.45
C ALA A 28 20.78 27.72 -3.79
N ASP A 29 21.37 26.85 -4.61
CA ASP A 29 20.80 26.46 -5.90
C ASP A 29 19.54 25.60 -5.72
N ILE A 30 19.55 24.73 -4.71
CA ILE A 30 18.36 23.94 -4.34
C ILE A 30 17.30 24.86 -3.75
N ALA A 31 17.68 25.71 -2.79
CA ALA A 31 16.76 26.62 -2.08
C ALA A 31 15.98 27.52 -3.04
N LYS A 32 16.65 28.11 -4.04
CA LYS A 32 16.03 28.96 -5.08
C LYS A 32 14.95 28.25 -5.90
N ARG A 33 15.04 26.93 -6.04
CA ARG A 33 14.15 26.11 -6.87
C ARG A 33 12.99 25.50 -6.09
N LEU A 34 13.09 25.45 -4.77
CA LEU A 34 12.04 24.92 -3.90
C LEU A 34 10.94 25.97 -3.65
N LYS A 35 9.72 25.49 -3.46
CA LYS A 35 8.55 26.30 -3.07
C LYS A 35 8.47 26.47 -1.55
N PRO A 36 7.74 27.47 -1.03
CA PRO A 36 7.65 27.72 0.42
C PRO A 36 7.26 26.49 1.25
N HIS A 37 6.23 25.73 0.84
CA HIS A 37 5.82 24.51 1.55
C HIS A 37 6.89 23.41 1.52
N GLN A 38 7.75 23.41 0.49
CA GLN A 38 8.86 22.47 0.39
C GLN A 38 10.02 22.88 1.30
N LEU A 39 10.29 24.18 1.44
CA LEU A 39 11.31 24.68 2.37
C LEU A 39 10.94 24.33 3.82
N GLU A 40 9.68 24.54 4.22
CA GLU A 40 9.19 24.13 5.54
C GLU A 40 9.27 22.61 5.75
N GLY A 41 8.95 21.83 4.71
CA GLY A 41 9.13 20.38 4.75
C GLY A 41 10.60 19.97 4.93
N VAL A 42 11.56 20.65 4.29
CA VAL A 42 13.00 20.38 4.49
C VAL A 42 13.45 20.74 5.90
N LYS A 43 13.01 21.87 6.45
CA LYS A 43 13.31 22.26 7.84
C LYS A 43 12.76 21.24 8.84
N PHE A 44 11.54 20.77 8.61
CA PHE A 44 10.93 19.69 9.40
C PHE A 44 11.78 18.42 9.35
N LEU A 45 12.14 17.97 8.13
CA LEU A 45 12.96 16.78 7.96
C LEU A 45 14.33 16.92 8.66
N TRP A 46 14.94 18.11 8.58
CA TRP A 46 16.20 18.41 9.24
C TRP A 46 16.08 18.27 10.74
N ARG A 47 15.12 18.99 11.35
CA ARG A 47 14.84 18.96 12.79
C ARG A 47 14.74 17.54 13.32
N GLU A 48 13.94 16.68 12.68
CA GLU A 48 13.72 15.32 13.15
C GLU A 48 14.95 14.42 13.00
N ILE A 49 15.69 14.55 11.89
CA ILE A 49 16.83 13.68 11.58
C ILE A 49 18.10 14.07 12.33
N THR A 50 18.28 15.36 12.62
CA THR A 50 19.47 15.88 13.32
C THR A 50 19.25 16.08 14.81
N ALA A 51 18.03 15.89 15.33
CA ALA A 51 17.77 15.95 16.76
C ALA A 51 18.70 14.99 17.55
N PRO A 52 19.18 15.42 18.73
CA PRO A 52 19.96 14.57 19.64
C PRO A 52 19.20 13.29 19.98
N GLN A 53 19.92 12.18 20.23
CA GLN A 53 19.29 10.90 20.58
C GLN A 53 18.50 10.97 21.88
N ASP A 54 18.91 11.84 22.80
CA ASP A 54 18.25 12.07 24.09
C ASP A 54 17.00 12.97 23.97
N GLU A 55 16.76 13.55 22.78
CA GLU A 55 15.62 14.43 22.45
C GLU A 55 14.79 13.85 21.29
N ASP A 56 14.49 12.55 21.31
CA ASP A 56 13.67 11.88 20.30
C ASP A 56 14.24 11.92 18.86
N GLY A 57 15.57 11.95 18.69
CA GLY A 57 16.28 11.86 17.40
C GLY A 57 15.99 10.57 16.61
N GLN A 58 14.83 10.54 15.97
CA GLN A 58 14.23 9.42 15.26
C GLN A 58 13.84 9.84 13.84
N GLY A 59 13.18 8.94 13.11
CA GLY A 59 12.62 9.22 11.81
C GLY A 59 11.35 10.06 11.86
N CYS A 60 10.83 10.34 10.67
CA CYS A 60 9.62 11.15 10.48
C CYS A 60 8.89 10.77 9.20
N LEU A 61 7.63 11.19 9.10
CA LEU A 61 6.74 10.95 7.98
C LEU A 61 6.43 12.24 7.24
N LEU A 62 6.82 12.32 5.96
CA LEU A 62 6.45 13.41 5.06
C LEU A 62 5.24 12.97 4.21
N ALA A 63 4.05 13.37 4.65
CA ALA A 63 2.77 12.97 4.06
C ALA A 63 2.20 14.02 3.10
N HIS A 64 3.05 14.72 2.34
CA HIS A 64 2.59 15.72 1.37
C HIS A 64 1.81 15.08 0.23
N THR A 65 0.69 15.68 -0.19
CA THR A 65 -0.14 15.18 -1.30
C THR A 65 0.73 14.92 -2.53
N MET A 66 0.33 13.91 -3.32
CA MET A 66 0.98 13.61 -4.59
C MET A 66 1.14 14.87 -5.45
N GLY A 67 2.32 15.02 -6.05
CA GLY A 67 2.63 16.19 -6.87
C GLY A 67 3.33 17.34 -6.17
N LEU A 68 3.37 17.39 -4.83
CA LEU A 68 4.00 18.48 -4.06
C LEU A 68 5.54 18.44 -3.98
N GLY A 69 6.20 17.49 -4.66
CA GLY A 69 7.67 17.39 -4.73
C GLY A 69 8.34 16.86 -3.47
N LYS A 70 7.89 15.70 -2.95
CA LYS A 70 8.51 15.00 -1.80
C LYS A 70 9.94 14.52 -2.08
N THR A 71 10.18 14.05 -3.30
CA THR A 71 11.51 13.60 -3.75
C THR A 71 12.52 14.75 -3.69
N ALA A 72 12.15 15.93 -4.18
CA ALA A 72 13.00 17.13 -4.12
C ALA A 72 13.35 17.51 -2.66
N GLN A 73 12.37 17.46 -1.75
CA GLN A 73 12.58 17.76 -0.33
C GLN A 73 13.52 16.76 0.36
N SER A 74 13.34 15.46 0.11
CA SER A 74 14.23 14.45 0.68
C SER A 74 15.65 14.55 0.11
N LEU A 75 15.82 14.83 -1.18
CA LEU A 75 17.13 15.07 -1.78
C LEU A 75 17.81 16.34 -1.27
N ALA A 76 17.04 17.41 -1.03
CA ALA A 76 17.52 18.65 -0.42
C ALA A 76 18.07 18.40 0.99
N LEU A 77 17.33 17.63 1.81
CA LEU A 77 17.81 17.21 3.12
C LEU A 77 19.09 16.37 3.03
N LEU A 78 19.11 15.32 2.19
CA LEU A 78 20.28 14.46 2.06
C LEU A 78 21.51 15.26 1.63
N THR A 79 21.32 16.23 0.73
CA THR A 79 22.36 17.17 0.31
C THR A 79 22.89 17.99 1.48
N ALA A 80 22.00 18.64 2.24
CA ALA A 80 22.37 19.44 3.40
C ALA A 80 23.15 18.62 4.44
N VAL A 81 22.71 17.41 4.76
CA VAL A 81 23.39 16.51 5.71
C VAL A 81 24.78 16.12 5.18
N ALA A 82 24.89 15.77 3.90
CA ALA A 82 26.16 15.35 3.31
C ALA A 82 27.18 16.49 3.19
N GLU A 83 26.73 17.70 2.86
CA GLU A 83 27.58 18.90 2.84
C GLU A 83 28.04 19.24 4.26
N THR A 84 27.13 19.26 5.23
CA THR A 84 27.43 19.54 6.64
C THR A 84 28.38 18.50 7.24
N ALA A 85 28.23 17.21 6.91
CA ALA A 85 29.13 16.17 7.39
C ALA A 85 30.55 16.28 6.82
N LYS A 86 30.71 16.86 5.62
CA LYS A 86 32.01 17.11 4.98
C LYS A 86 32.69 18.37 5.52
N ASP A 87 31.92 19.36 5.95
CA ASP A 87 32.42 20.63 6.48
C ASP A 87 32.89 20.48 7.94
N MET A 88 34.16 20.77 8.17
CA MET A 88 34.79 20.63 9.50
C MET A 88 34.22 21.58 10.55
N ASN A 89 33.73 22.74 10.13
CA ASN A 89 33.21 23.78 11.02
C ASN A 89 31.73 23.56 11.36
N LYS A 90 30.98 22.94 10.44
CA LYS A 90 29.53 22.79 10.55
C LYS A 90 29.09 21.41 11.02
N ARG A 91 29.93 20.37 10.90
CA ARG A 91 29.61 18.98 11.30
C ARG A 91 29.22 18.82 12.78
N ASP A 92 29.56 19.78 13.64
CA ASP A 92 29.16 19.76 15.05
C ASP A 92 27.64 19.99 15.24
N ALA A 93 26.96 20.54 14.22
CA ALA A 93 25.51 20.61 14.17
C ALA A 93 24.84 19.24 13.89
N LEU A 94 25.62 18.21 13.55
CA LEU A 94 25.12 16.87 13.30
C LEU A 94 25.34 15.93 14.50
N PRO A 95 24.43 14.98 14.74
CA PRO A 95 24.62 13.94 15.73
C PRO A 95 25.81 13.03 15.40
N GLU A 96 26.38 12.39 16.43
CA GLU A 96 27.66 11.68 16.36
C GLU A 96 27.78 10.65 15.23
N ASP A 97 26.72 9.91 14.91
CA ASP A 97 26.73 8.92 13.84
C ASP A 97 26.76 9.55 12.43
N LEU A 98 26.07 10.69 12.24
CA LEU A 98 26.11 11.46 11.00
C LEU A 98 27.43 12.23 10.87
N LYS A 99 27.93 12.78 11.97
CA LYS A 99 29.24 13.45 12.07
C LYS A 99 30.39 12.52 11.70
N LYS A 100 30.34 11.26 12.16
CA LYS A 100 31.34 10.21 11.82
C LYS A 100 31.31 9.79 10.36
N ALA A 101 30.22 10.07 9.64
CA ALA A 101 30.10 9.69 8.24
C ALA A 101 31.12 10.42 7.33
N ARG A 102 31.42 11.70 7.63
CA ARG A 102 32.34 12.54 6.86
C ARG A 102 32.03 12.47 5.35
N SER A 103 33.02 12.18 4.51
CA SER A 103 32.85 11.97 3.07
C SER A 103 32.12 10.68 2.69
N LYS A 104 31.95 9.74 3.62
CA LYS A 104 31.35 8.41 3.40
C LYS A 104 29.90 8.33 3.90
N PHE A 105 29.16 9.43 3.83
CA PHE A 105 27.73 9.45 4.07
C PHE A 105 27.02 8.41 3.18
N ARG A 106 26.03 7.70 3.74
CA ARG A 106 25.35 6.55 3.11
C ARG A 106 23.85 6.68 3.32
N ALA A 107 23.11 6.87 2.25
CA ALA A 107 21.66 6.86 2.25
C ALA A 107 21.13 5.65 1.47
N LEU A 108 20.13 4.96 2.03
CA LEU A 108 19.41 3.89 1.36
C LEU A 108 18.02 4.40 0.99
N VAL A 109 17.68 4.37 -0.30
CA VAL A 109 16.35 4.71 -0.79
C VAL A 109 15.62 3.42 -1.17
N LEU A 110 14.56 3.10 -0.43
CA LEU A 110 13.61 2.06 -0.76
C LEU A 110 12.47 2.67 -1.57
N CYS A 111 12.20 2.14 -2.76
CA CYS A 111 11.12 2.65 -3.60
C CYS A 111 10.48 1.51 -4.43
N PRO A 112 9.29 1.71 -5.01
CA PRO A 112 8.76 0.83 -6.04
C PRO A 112 9.75 0.69 -7.21
N PRO A 113 9.94 -0.52 -7.79
CA PRO A 113 10.88 -0.71 -8.90
C PRO A 113 10.67 0.23 -10.09
N SER A 114 9.41 0.60 -10.38
CA SER A 114 9.07 1.53 -11.47
C SER A 114 9.55 2.96 -11.24
N LEU A 115 9.81 3.35 -9.99
CA LEU A 115 10.26 4.71 -9.65
C LEU A 115 11.79 4.83 -9.62
N MET A 116 12.55 3.72 -9.75
CA MET A 116 14.01 3.75 -9.65
C MET A 116 14.65 4.64 -10.72
N ALA A 117 14.17 4.58 -11.97
CA ALA A 117 14.67 5.43 -13.05
C ALA A 117 14.37 6.91 -12.78
N ASN A 118 13.15 7.22 -12.31
CA ASN A 118 12.77 8.57 -11.93
C ASN A 118 13.65 9.10 -10.78
N TRP A 119 13.92 8.30 -9.76
CA TRP A 119 14.84 8.68 -8.66
C TRP A 119 16.25 9.00 -9.16
N LYS A 120 16.79 8.23 -10.12
CA LYS A 120 18.10 8.54 -10.72
C LYS A 120 18.09 9.91 -11.42
N GLN A 121 17.04 10.20 -12.18
CA GLN A 121 16.90 11.49 -12.87
C GLN A 121 16.74 12.65 -11.88
N GLU A 122 15.93 12.48 -10.84
CA GLU A 122 15.73 13.49 -9.79
C GLU A 122 17.02 13.77 -9.03
N ILE A 123 17.82 12.74 -8.70
CA ILE A 123 19.15 12.93 -8.08
C ILE A 123 20.05 13.77 -8.98
N ALA A 124 20.10 13.47 -10.29
CA ALA A 124 20.89 14.24 -11.25
C ALA A 124 20.38 15.68 -11.43
N THR A 125 19.08 15.91 -11.19
CA THR A 125 18.41 17.20 -11.39
C THR A 125 18.54 18.11 -10.16
N TRP A 126 18.48 17.55 -8.94
CA TRP A 126 18.44 18.33 -7.70
C TRP A 126 19.77 18.37 -6.95
N CYS A 127 20.54 17.29 -6.94
CA CYS A 127 21.77 17.24 -6.15
C CYS A 127 22.93 17.91 -6.91
N PRO A 128 23.86 18.59 -6.20
CA PRO A 128 25.07 19.11 -6.81
C PRO A 128 25.88 18.01 -7.52
N LYS A 129 26.47 18.35 -8.67
CA LYS A 129 27.27 17.41 -9.47
C LYS A 129 28.41 16.82 -8.62
N LYS A 130 28.61 15.52 -8.70
CA LYS A 130 29.64 14.74 -7.97
C LYS A 130 29.46 14.68 -6.44
N LEU A 131 28.38 15.23 -5.87
CA LEU A 131 28.16 15.14 -4.42
C LEU A 131 27.90 13.70 -3.97
N PHE A 132 27.05 13.00 -4.73
CA PHE A 132 26.68 11.61 -4.49
C PHE A 132 27.08 10.71 -5.65
N GLN A 133 27.66 9.56 -5.30
CA GLN A 133 27.67 8.40 -6.19
C GLN A 133 26.36 7.64 -6.03
N VAL A 134 25.78 7.20 -7.15
CA VAL A 134 24.48 6.51 -7.18
C VAL A 134 24.68 5.05 -7.53
N PHE A 135 24.21 4.17 -6.67
CA PHE A 135 24.22 2.71 -6.86
C PHE A 135 22.78 2.23 -7.03
N SER A 136 22.54 1.16 -7.79
CA SER A 136 21.18 0.68 -8.02
C SER A 136 21.05 -0.84 -8.09
N LEU A 137 20.29 -1.40 -7.16
CA LEU A 137 19.95 -2.82 -7.13
C LEU A 137 18.67 -3.08 -7.92
N SER A 138 18.76 -3.10 -9.25
CA SER A 138 17.62 -3.44 -10.12
C SER A 138 17.57 -4.93 -10.48
N SER A 139 16.41 -5.40 -10.94
CA SER A 139 16.24 -6.73 -11.51
C SER A 139 16.99 -6.91 -12.84
N GLU A 140 17.30 -5.82 -13.53
CA GLU A 140 18.01 -5.79 -14.82
C GLU A 140 19.50 -6.11 -14.68
N VAL A 141 20.08 -5.86 -13.49
CA VAL A 141 21.43 -6.34 -13.17
C VAL A 141 21.34 -7.85 -12.97
N THR A 142 21.47 -8.64 -14.04
CA THR A 142 21.22 -10.09 -14.02
C THR A 142 22.26 -10.84 -13.18
N ALA A 143 23.53 -10.39 -13.19
CA ALA A 143 24.63 -11.07 -12.52
C ALA A 143 24.63 -10.82 -11.00
N LYS A 144 24.61 -11.93 -10.23
CA LYS A 144 24.75 -11.96 -8.77
C LYS A 144 26.00 -11.20 -8.28
N GLU A 145 27.10 -11.36 -9.01
CA GLU A 145 28.41 -10.79 -8.66
C GLU A 145 28.42 -9.26 -8.76
N LEU A 146 27.79 -8.69 -9.79
CA LEU A 146 27.67 -7.24 -9.94
C LEU A 146 26.90 -6.62 -8.77
N ARG A 147 25.82 -7.26 -8.31
CA ARG A 147 25.06 -6.76 -7.14
C ARG A 147 25.88 -6.74 -5.87
N LEU A 148 26.68 -7.79 -5.63
CA LEU A 148 27.55 -7.86 -4.46
C LEU A 148 28.68 -6.82 -4.56
N TYR A 149 29.21 -6.61 -5.75
CA TYR A 149 30.20 -5.57 -6.03
C TYR A 149 29.65 -4.17 -5.75
N GLU A 150 28.45 -3.84 -6.23
CA GLU A 150 27.79 -2.56 -5.96
C GLU A 150 27.57 -2.33 -4.46
N LEU A 151 27.09 -3.34 -3.73
CA LEU A 151 26.89 -3.27 -2.28
C LEU A 151 28.20 -3.00 -1.53
N LYS A 152 29.28 -3.72 -1.90
CA LYS A 152 30.60 -3.52 -1.29
C LYS A 152 31.18 -2.16 -1.62
N SER A 153 30.99 -1.69 -2.85
CA SER A 153 31.45 -0.37 -3.31
C SER A 153 30.70 0.75 -2.58
N TRP A 154 29.38 0.66 -2.46
CA TRP A 154 28.58 1.62 -1.69
C TRP A 154 28.99 1.67 -0.21
N ARG A 155 29.30 0.52 0.41
CA ARG A 155 29.84 0.49 1.78
C ARG A 155 31.17 1.25 1.89
N ARG A 156 32.05 1.15 0.88
CA ARG A 156 33.39 1.76 0.88
C ARG A 156 33.37 3.25 0.55
N GLU A 157 32.63 3.62 -0.49
CA GLU A 157 32.66 4.94 -1.13
C GLU A 157 31.60 5.90 -0.54
N GLY A 158 30.50 5.39 0.00
CA GLY A 158 29.36 6.22 0.40
C GLY A 158 28.45 6.55 -0.78
N GLY A 159 27.52 7.50 -0.60
CA GLY A 159 26.54 7.89 -1.60
C GLY A 159 25.14 7.31 -1.38
N ILE A 160 24.35 7.27 -2.45
CA ILE A 160 22.94 6.88 -2.44
C ILE A 160 22.79 5.50 -3.06
N MET A 161 22.18 4.57 -2.32
CA MET A 161 21.79 3.24 -2.82
C MET A 161 20.30 3.23 -3.12
N LEU A 162 19.92 3.01 -4.38
CA LEU A 162 18.53 2.80 -4.80
C LEU A 162 18.21 1.30 -4.78
N CYS A 163 17.17 0.90 -4.06
CA CYS A 163 16.75 -0.49 -3.95
C CYS A 163 15.23 -0.63 -4.02
N GLY A 164 14.76 -1.53 -4.89
CA GLY A 164 13.34 -1.87 -4.95
C GLY A 164 12.89 -2.66 -3.72
N TYR A 165 11.67 -2.42 -3.20
CA TYR A 165 11.12 -3.18 -2.05
C TYR A 165 11.19 -4.71 -2.20
N THR A 166 10.87 -5.20 -3.40
CA THR A 166 10.92 -6.64 -3.73
C THR A 166 12.34 -7.17 -3.68
N MET A 167 13.30 -6.42 -4.23
CA MET A 167 14.72 -6.78 -4.22
C MET A 167 15.28 -6.78 -2.80
N PHE A 168 14.99 -5.74 -2.03
CA PHE A 168 15.39 -5.64 -0.62
C PHE A 168 14.91 -6.86 0.17
N THR A 169 13.61 -7.17 0.08
CA THR A 169 13.01 -8.33 0.74
C THR A 169 13.65 -9.64 0.32
N ARG A 170 13.97 -9.78 -0.98
CA ARG A 170 14.62 -10.94 -1.56
C ARG A 170 16.02 -11.16 -0.97
N LEU A 171 16.79 -10.08 -0.88
CA LEU A 171 18.15 -10.08 -0.35
C LEU A 171 18.19 -10.36 1.16
N ILE A 172 17.22 -9.83 1.93
CA ILE A 172 17.14 -10.04 3.38
C ILE A 172 16.64 -11.45 3.74
N ASN A 173 15.71 -12.03 2.97
CA ASN A 173 15.09 -13.33 3.30
C ASN A 173 15.71 -14.52 2.56
N ARG A 174 16.84 -14.33 1.85
CA ARG A 174 17.51 -15.35 1.03
C ARG A 174 16.56 -16.05 0.03
N GLN A 175 15.60 -15.32 -0.54
CA GLN A 175 14.65 -15.90 -1.50
C GLN A 175 15.26 -15.92 -2.90
N GLY A 176 15.60 -17.09 -3.43
CA GLY A 176 16.11 -17.25 -4.79
C GLY A 176 16.00 -18.70 -5.26
N GLY A 177 15.91 -18.93 -6.57
CA GLY A 177 16.02 -20.29 -7.12
C GLY A 177 17.38 -20.93 -6.78
N LYS A 178 17.49 -22.26 -6.81
CA LYS A 178 18.70 -23.02 -6.43
C LYS A 178 20.00 -22.50 -7.08
N THR A 179 19.91 -21.93 -8.29
CA THR A 179 21.03 -21.37 -9.07
C THR A 179 21.38 -19.89 -8.78
N GLN A 180 20.58 -19.16 -7.98
CA GLN A 180 20.81 -17.73 -7.67
C GLN A 180 21.03 -17.46 -6.17
N ALA A 181 21.07 -18.49 -5.32
CA ALA A 181 21.22 -18.32 -3.88
C ALA A 181 22.61 -17.76 -3.50
N LEU A 182 22.63 -16.78 -2.59
CA LEU A 182 23.86 -16.33 -1.92
C LEU A 182 24.36 -17.45 -1.00
N ASP A 183 25.69 -17.64 -0.95
CA ASP A 183 26.29 -18.45 0.12
C ASP A 183 26.11 -17.75 1.47
N ASP A 184 26.38 -18.45 2.57
CA ASP A 184 26.08 -17.92 3.91
C ASP A 184 26.92 -16.68 4.24
N ALA A 185 28.20 -16.66 3.86
CA ALA A 185 29.11 -15.53 4.10
C ALA A 185 28.75 -14.29 3.27
N GLN A 186 28.36 -14.49 2.00
CA GLN A 186 27.86 -13.44 1.12
C GLN A 186 26.54 -12.90 1.65
N HIS A 187 25.63 -13.77 2.12
CA HIS A 187 24.36 -13.35 2.66
C HIS A 187 24.55 -12.53 3.94
N GLU A 188 25.40 -12.97 4.86
CA GLU A 188 25.75 -12.21 6.06
C GLU A 188 26.35 -10.83 5.70
N THR A 189 27.23 -10.79 4.70
CA THR A 189 27.78 -9.53 4.19
C THR A 189 26.68 -8.59 3.67
N VAL A 190 25.71 -9.11 2.93
CA VAL A 190 24.57 -8.34 2.43
C VAL A 190 23.72 -7.80 3.57
N LEU A 191 23.39 -8.64 4.57
CA LEU A 191 22.64 -8.23 5.76
C LEU A 191 23.37 -7.10 6.49
N LYS A 192 24.68 -7.27 6.74
CA LYS A 192 25.51 -6.26 7.41
C LYS A 192 25.52 -4.94 6.66
N ILE A 193 25.64 -4.97 5.34
CA ILE A 193 25.66 -3.75 4.51
C ILE A 193 24.29 -3.05 4.53
N LEU A 194 23.21 -3.78 4.26
CA LEU A 194 21.88 -3.18 4.09
C LEU A 194 21.20 -2.80 5.41
N LEU A 195 21.49 -3.50 6.51
CA LEU A 195 20.81 -3.28 7.79
C LEU A 195 21.59 -2.38 8.75
N GLU A 196 22.94 -2.43 8.74
CA GLU A 196 23.76 -1.71 9.73
C GLU A 196 24.51 -0.49 9.18
N LYS A 197 24.78 -0.43 7.86
CA LYS A 197 25.60 0.65 7.28
C LYS A 197 24.85 1.89 6.75
N PRO A 198 23.54 1.88 6.45
CA PRO A 198 22.84 3.11 6.11
C PRO A 198 22.84 4.07 7.30
N HIS A 199 23.15 5.35 7.07
CA HIS A 199 22.97 6.39 8.09
C HIS A 199 21.54 6.91 8.07
N ILE A 200 20.99 7.14 6.87
CA ILE A 200 19.60 7.54 6.65
C ILE A 200 18.93 6.53 5.71
N VAL A 201 17.69 6.18 6.01
CA VAL A 201 16.82 5.42 5.10
C VAL A 201 15.66 6.29 4.66
N VAL A 202 15.42 6.37 3.36
CA VAL A 202 14.25 7.01 2.77
C VAL A 202 13.38 5.93 2.15
N ALA A 203 12.14 5.79 2.59
CA ALA A 203 11.16 4.87 2.04
C ALA A 203 10.11 5.66 1.26
N ASP A 204 10.13 5.55 -0.06
CA ASP A 204 9.15 6.15 -0.96
C ASP A 204 7.93 5.25 -1.12
N GLU A 205 6.73 5.83 -1.15
CA GLU A 205 5.47 5.09 -1.02
C GLU A 205 5.48 4.14 0.19
N VAL A 206 5.83 4.71 1.34
CA VAL A 206 6.05 3.98 2.60
C VAL A 206 4.81 3.19 3.06
N HIS A 207 3.62 3.53 2.57
CA HIS A 207 2.39 2.73 2.75
C HIS A 207 2.52 1.28 2.20
N THR A 208 3.57 0.97 1.44
CA THR A 208 3.96 -0.41 1.10
C THR A 208 4.33 -1.21 2.37
N ILE A 209 4.81 -0.54 3.42
CA ILE A 209 5.18 -1.06 4.75
C ILE A 209 3.96 -1.00 5.69
N LYS A 210 2.81 -1.53 5.26
CA LYS A 210 1.52 -1.37 5.98
C LYS A 210 1.21 -2.37 7.09
N SER A 211 1.77 -3.59 7.03
CA SER A 211 1.39 -4.66 7.96
C SER A 211 2.57 -5.43 8.52
N ASP A 212 2.56 -5.66 9.83
CA ASP A 212 3.62 -6.36 10.58
C ASP A 212 3.88 -7.78 10.05
N SER A 213 2.90 -8.36 9.36
CA SER A 213 3.01 -9.70 8.75
C SER A 213 3.64 -9.72 7.37
N SER A 214 3.74 -8.57 6.68
CA SER A 214 4.27 -8.55 5.32
C SER A 214 5.76 -8.82 5.33
N LYS A 215 6.25 -9.62 4.37
CA LYS A 215 7.69 -9.89 4.23
C LYS A 215 8.52 -8.61 4.08
N VAL A 216 7.95 -7.60 3.43
CA VAL A 216 8.57 -6.28 3.24
C VAL A 216 8.70 -5.57 4.58
N SER A 217 7.61 -5.50 5.36
CA SER A 217 7.62 -4.88 6.68
C SER A 217 8.58 -5.57 7.64
N LEU A 218 8.54 -6.90 7.71
CA LEU A 218 9.46 -7.68 8.54
C LEU A 218 10.93 -7.46 8.14
N ALA A 219 11.22 -7.30 6.85
CA ALA A 219 12.57 -6.96 6.40
C ALA A 219 12.95 -5.52 6.75
N ALA A 220 12.03 -4.57 6.58
CA ALA A 220 12.26 -3.15 6.83
C ALA A 220 12.46 -2.83 8.33
N HIS A 221 11.82 -3.57 9.23
CA HIS A 221 12.01 -3.42 10.68
C HIS A 221 13.37 -3.95 11.17
N LYS A 222 14.09 -4.74 10.36
CA LYS A 222 15.45 -5.21 10.70
C LYS A 222 16.53 -4.13 10.50
N ILE A 223 16.19 -3.02 9.86
CA ILE A 223 17.11 -1.89 9.65
C ILE A 223 17.48 -1.29 11.01
N LYS A 224 18.77 -1.09 11.25
CA LYS A 224 19.29 -0.66 12.56
C LYS A 224 19.24 0.86 12.78
N THR A 225 19.38 1.66 11.72
CA THR A 225 19.31 3.12 11.88
C THR A 225 17.90 3.55 12.29
N GLN A 226 17.82 4.49 13.23
CA GLN A 226 16.56 5.11 13.65
C GLN A 226 16.19 6.31 12.78
N ARG A 227 17.09 6.80 11.92
CA ARG A 227 16.86 7.93 11.01
C ARG A 227 16.17 7.45 9.73
N ARG A 228 14.86 7.22 9.86
CA ARG A 228 14.00 6.64 8.81
C ARG A 228 12.97 7.67 8.34
N ILE A 229 13.02 8.03 7.07
CA ILE A 229 12.10 8.99 6.46
C ILE A 229 11.07 8.20 5.66
N GLY A 230 9.81 8.28 6.04
CA GLY A 230 8.70 7.79 5.25
C GLY A 230 8.19 8.89 4.31
N LEU A 231 8.04 8.60 3.02
CA LEU A 231 7.37 9.48 2.07
C LEU A 231 6.05 8.82 1.66
N THR A 232 4.94 9.54 1.80
CA THR A 232 3.64 9.07 1.31
C THR A 232 2.88 10.20 0.63
N GLY A 233 2.27 9.91 -0.51
CA GLY A 233 1.42 10.85 -1.24
C GLY A 233 -0.07 10.65 -1.01
N SER A 234 -0.44 9.44 -0.63
CA SER A 234 -1.82 9.07 -0.38
C SER A 234 -2.24 9.60 1.01
N PRO A 235 -3.45 10.16 1.15
CA PRO A 235 -4.04 10.27 2.48
C PRO A 235 -4.02 8.86 3.06
N MET A 236 -3.38 8.68 4.22
CA MET A 236 -3.17 7.40 4.92
C MET A 236 -4.46 6.56 4.96
N SER A 237 -4.64 5.71 3.95
CA SER A 237 -5.99 5.32 3.50
C SER A 237 -6.68 4.29 4.40
N ASN A 238 -6.01 3.78 5.43
CA ASN A 238 -6.63 2.88 6.41
C ASN A 238 -6.34 3.26 7.88
N ASN A 239 -7.36 3.85 8.50
CA ASN A 239 -7.89 3.47 9.81
C ASN A 239 -6.85 3.20 10.92
N THR A 240 -6.20 4.26 11.43
CA THR A 240 -5.34 4.36 12.64
C THR A 240 -4.20 3.34 12.81
N THR A 241 -4.43 2.06 12.55
CA THR A 241 -3.48 0.95 12.42
C THR A 241 -2.35 1.24 11.45
N GLU A 242 -2.66 1.82 10.28
CA GLU A 242 -1.62 2.16 9.29
C GLU A 242 -0.74 3.30 9.79
N ILE A 243 -1.35 4.29 10.45
CA ILE A 243 -0.62 5.38 11.12
C ILE A 243 0.27 4.81 12.21
N PHE A 244 -0.25 3.88 13.03
CA PHE A 244 0.56 3.18 14.02
C PHE A 244 1.76 2.48 13.38
N ALA A 245 1.54 1.66 12.35
CA ALA A 245 2.59 0.90 11.69
C ALA A 245 3.66 1.80 11.05
N LEU A 246 3.25 2.90 10.42
CA LEU A 246 4.20 3.84 9.82
C LEU A 246 4.97 4.65 10.87
N ILE A 247 4.29 5.16 11.88
CA ILE A 247 4.93 5.91 12.96
C ILE A 247 5.87 5.00 13.74
N ASP A 248 5.48 3.77 14.08
CA ASP A 248 6.36 2.80 14.72
C ASP A 248 7.54 2.42 13.82
N TRP A 249 7.36 2.37 12.49
CA TRP A 249 8.50 2.14 11.61
C TRP A 249 9.46 3.34 11.55
N VAL A 250 8.99 4.58 11.47
CA VAL A 250 9.91 5.75 11.43
C VAL A 250 10.48 6.09 12.82
N ALA A 251 9.70 5.86 13.87
CA ALA A 251 9.94 6.23 15.25
C ALA A 251 9.47 5.09 16.18
N PRO A 252 10.25 4.00 16.30
CA PRO A 252 9.83 2.82 17.07
C PRO A 252 9.52 3.13 18.53
N GLY A 253 8.41 2.58 19.02
CA GLY A 253 7.94 2.79 20.39
C GLY A 253 7.30 4.16 20.65
N PHE A 254 7.24 5.07 19.66
CA PHE A 254 6.71 6.42 19.85
C PHE A 254 5.24 6.45 20.24
N LEU A 255 4.43 5.51 19.78
CA LEU A 255 3.00 5.39 20.12
C LEU A 255 2.71 4.35 21.22
N GLY A 256 3.76 3.76 21.80
CA GLY A 256 3.62 2.69 22.79
C GLY A 256 3.22 1.35 22.17
N ASN A 257 2.60 0.48 22.98
CA ASN A 257 2.25 -0.87 22.55
C ASN A 257 1.02 -0.86 21.63
N LYS A 258 1.03 -1.69 20.59
CA LYS A 258 -0.06 -1.81 19.61
C LYS A 258 -1.42 -2.16 20.22
N VAL A 259 -1.46 -3.03 21.23
CA VAL A 259 -2.70 -3.48 21.89
C VAL A 259 -3.32 -2.33 22.68
N GLU A 260 -2.49 -1.60 23.42
CA GLU A 260 -2.91 -0.41 24.18
C GLU A 260 -3.37 0.69 23.25
N PHE A 261 -2.61 0.97 22.18
CA PHE A 261 -2.98 1.93 21.14
C PHE A 261 -4.33 1.60 20.52
N LYS A 262 -4.56 0.31 20.22
CA LYS A 262 -5.82 -0.15 19.62
C LYS A 262 -7.01 0.13 20.54
N ALA A 263 -6.93 -0.26 21.80
CA ALA A 263 -8.00 -0.06 22.76
C ALA A 263 -8.24 1.43 23.10
N HIS A 264 -7.16 2.23 23.15
CA HIS A 264 -7.23 3.61 23.62
C HIS A 264 -7.61 4.62 22.53
N TYR A 265 -7.15 4.41 21.29
CA TYR A 265 -7.37 5.32 20.17
C TYR A 265 -8.19 4.68 19.05
N GLN A 266 -7.76 3.54 18.50
CA GLN A 266 -8.37 2.97 17.30
C GLN A 266 -9.85 2.63 17.49
N GLU A 267 -10.18 1.79 18.46
CA GLU A 267 -11.55 1.31 18.67
C GLU A 267 -12.54 2.46 18.99
N PRO A 268 -12.21 3.43 19.89
CA PRO A 268 -13.06 4.59 20.12
C PRO A 268 -13.23 5.51 18.91
N ILE A 269 -12.16 5.71 18.12
CA ILE A 269 -12.23 6.56 16.92
C ILE A 269 -13.15 5.93 15.88
N GLU A 270 -12.97 4.63 15.60
CA GLU A 270 -13.80 3.87 14.67
C GLU A 270 -15.27 3.88 15.09
N ALA A 271 -15.54 3.66 16.38
CA ALA A 271 -16.91 3.59 16.92
C ALA A 271 -17.71 4.87 16.68
N GLY A 272 -17.10 6.06 16.70
CA GLY A 272 -17.77 7.35 16.46
C GLY A 272 -17.80 7.81 15.00
N THR A 273 -17.32 7.01 14.04
CA THR A 273 -17.24 7.41 12.62
C THR A 273 -18.46 6.97 11.81
N TYR A 274 -19.26 6.01 12.30
CA TYR A 274 -20.41 5.48 11.58
C TYR A 274 -21.64 6.40 11.63
N PHE A 275 -22.55 6.24 10.67
CA PHE A 275 -23.81 7.01 10.66
C PHE A 275 -24.68 6.70 11.88
N ASP A 276 -24.69 5.45 12.33
CA ASP A 276 -25.47 4.95 13.46
C ASP A 276 -24.75 5.06 14.82
N SER A 277 -23.67 5.84 14.90
CA SER A 277 -22.94 6.09 16.15
C SER A 277 -23.75 6.96 17.12
N SER A 278 -23.79 6.58 18.39
CA SER A 278 -24.44 7.37 19.44
C SER A 278 -23.71 8.70 19.70
N PRO A 279 -24.40 9.76 20.19
CA PRO A 279 -23.76 11.05 20.47
C PRO A 279 -22.54 10.97 21.40
N SER A 280 -22.54 10.05 22.36
CA SER A 280 -21.42 9.83 23.28
C SER A 280 -20.22 9.17 22.59
N GLU A 281 -20.44 8.18 21.71
CA GLU A 281 -19.38 7.57 20.89
C GLU A 281 -18.73 8.58 19.95
N VAL A 282 -19.55 9.45 19.37
CA VAL A 282 -19.10 10.56 18.53
C VAL A 282 -18.20 11.50 19.32
N ARG A 283 -18.65 11.95 20.49
CA ARG A 283 -17.87 12.90 21.29
C ARG A 283 -16.57 12.29 21.77
N ARG A 284 -16.60 11.03 22.18
CA ARG A 284 -15.40 10.27 22.56
C ARG A 284 -14.43 10.12 21.38
N SER A 285 -14.94 9.83 20.18
CA SER A 285 -14.12 9.74 18.96
C SER A 285 -13.41 11.06 18.66
N LEU A 286 -14.12 12.20 18.74
CA LEU A 286 -13.53 13.53 18.53
C LEU A 286 -12.40 13.85 19.52
N LYS A 287 -12.59 13.57 20.82
CA LYS A 287 -11.56 13.76 21.85
C LYS A 287 -10.33 12.90 21.57
N LYS A 288 -10.51 11.60 21.29
CA LYS A 288 -9.41 10.66 21.00
C LYS A 288 -8.68 11.00 19.72
N LEU A 289 -9.41 11.49 18.71
CA LEU A 289 -8.83 11.97 17.46
C LEU A 289 -7.97 13.22 17.69
N ALA A 290 -8.45 14.18 18.48
CA ALA A 290 -7.69 15.39 18.81
C ALA A 290 -6.42 15.05 19.60
N ALA A 291 -6.52 14.20 20.63
CA ALA A 291 -5.35 13.74 21.38
C ALA A 291 -4.33 13.02 20.49
N LEU A 292 -4.79 12.10 19.63
CA LEU A 292 -3.91 11.37 18.73
C LEU A 292 -3.18 12.31 17.76
N LYS A 293 -3.86 13.32 17.21
CA LYS A 293 -3.26 14.33 16.34
C LYS A 293 -2.08 15.04 17.01
N ASP A 294 -2.29 15.57 18.20
CA ASP A 294 -1.26 16.33 18.92
C ASP A 294 -0.08 15.46 19.37
N ILE A 295 -0.32 14.16 19.53
CA ILE A 295 0.74 13.19 19.83
C ILE A 295 1.59 12.89 18.58
N ILE A 296 0.99 12.75 17.39
CA ILE A 296 1.71 12.41 16.15
C ILE A 296 2.32 13.62 15.44
N ASP A 297 1.79 14.82 15.66
CA ASP A 297 2.19 16.08 14.99
C ASP A 297 3.72 16.30 14.92
N PRO A 298 4.51 16.02 15.99
CA PRO A 298 5.97 16.17 15.90
C PRO A 298 6.64 15.28 14.86
N LYS A 299 6.06 14.10 14.58
CA LYS A 299 6.63 13.08 13.68
C LYS A 299 5.99 13.07 12.29
N LEU A 300 4.97 13.89 12.05
CA LEU A 300 4.19 13.91 10.81
C LEU A 300 4.13 15.33 10.25
N ASN A 301 4.66 15.53 9.05
CA ASN A 301 4.45 16.78 8.31
C ASN A 301 3.52 16.55 7.12
N ARG A 302 2.39 17.26 7.13
CA ARG A 302 1.29 17.12 6.19
C ARG A 302 1.03 18.43 5.46
N ALA A 303 1.12 18.40 4.14
CA ALA A 303 0.70 19.48 3.26
C ALA A 303 -0.26 18.92 2.21
N ASP A 304 -1.47 19.47 2.15
CA ASP A 304 -2.45 19.11 1.13
C ASP A 304 -2.27 19.95 -0.14
N ILE A 305 -3.10 19.71 -1.15
CA ILE A 305 -3.02 20.46 -2.42
C ILE A 305 -3.32 21.95 -2.25
N THR A 306 -3.90 22.38 -1.12
CA THR A 306 -4.26 23.78 -0.89
C THR A 306 -3.04 24.68 -0.78
N VAL A 307 -1.86 24.13 -0.45
CA VAL A 307 -0.59 24.87 -0.48
C VAL A 307 -0.19 25.32 -1.90
N LEU A 308 -0.79 24.72 -2.93
CA LEU A 308 -0.64 25.12 -4.32
C LEU A 308 -1.79 26.00 -4.82
N LYS A 309 -2.70 26.47 -3.95
CA LYS A 309 -3.75 27.42 -4.36
C LYS A 309 -3.12 28.62 -5.07
N GLY A 310 -3.56 28.87 -6.30
CA GLY A 310 -3.01 29.91 -7.18
C GLY A 310 -1.90 29.44 -8.13
N SER A 311 -1.26 28.29 -7.89
CA SER A 311 -0.22 27.71 -8.77
C SER A 311 -0.74 26.66 -9.76
N LEU A 312 -1.91 26.09 -9.50
CA LEU A 312 -2.59 25.12 -10.37
C LEU A 312 -3.97 25.65 -10.77
N LYS A 313 -4.44 25.26 -11.96
CA LYS A 313 -5.82 25.51 -12.40
C LYS A 313 -6.79 24.67 -11.56
N ARG A 314 -8.09 25.00 -11.62
CA ARG A 314 -9.14 24.30 -10.87
C ARG A 314 -9.16 22.81 -11.22
N LYS A 315 -9.35 21.96 -10.20
CA LYS A 315 -9.75 20.55 -10.35
C LYS A 315 -11.20 20.40 -9.89
N VAL A 316 -12.03 19.71 -10.65
CA VAL A 316 -13.39 19.31 -10.24
C VAL A 316 -13.52 17.81 -10.38
N GLU A 317 -14.04 17.15 -9.35
CA GLU A 317 -14.32 15.71 -9.39
C GLU A 317 -15.82 15.46 -9.26
N PHE A 318 -16.42 14.93 -10.32
CA PHE A 318 -17.81 14.55 -10.41
C PHE A 318 -17.98 13.06 -10.12
N VAL A 319 -18.97 12.74 -9.30
CA VAL A 319 -19.41 11.39 -8.99
C VAL A 319 -20.78 11.22 -9.62
N LEU A 320 -20.85 10.34 -10.63
CA LEU A 320 -22.01 10.15 -11.49
C LEU A 320 -22.66 8.82 -11.10
N THR A 321 -23.86 8.89 -10.52
CA THR A 321 -24.65 7.71 -10.20
C THR A 321 -25.50 7.33 -11.41
N ILE A 322 -25.27 6.13 -11.94
CA ILE A 322 -25.84 5.65 -13.20
C ILE A 322 -26.67 4.40 -12.88
N PRO A 323 -27.92 4.25 -13.35
CA PRO A 323 -28.73 3.06 -13.11
C PRO A 323 -28.23 1.91 -14.00
N LEU A 324 -28.69 0.69 -13.70
CA LEU A 324 -28.49 -0.45 -14.61
C LEU A 324 -29.46 -0.37 -15.80
N THR A 325 -29.03 -0.83 -16.98
CA THR A 325 -29.96 -1.13 -18.10
C THR A 325 -30.86 -2.31 -17.76
N GLU A 326 -31.92 -2.52 -18.53
CA GLU A 326 -32.84 -3.65 -18.31
C GLU A 326 -32.12 -5.01 -18.36
N SER A 327 -31.26 -5.22 -19.38
CA SER A 327 -30.44 -6.42 -19.50
C SER A 327 -29.47 -6.60 -18.32
N GLN A 328 -28.83 -5.52 -17.87
CA GLN A 328 -27.95 -5.56 -16.69
C GLN A 328 -28.73 -5.89 -15.41
N ARG A 329 -29.92 -5.30 -15.22
CA ARG A 329 -30.77 -5.53 -14.05
C ARG A 329 -31.25 -6.98 -13.98
N SER A 330 -31.73 -7.53 -15.10
CA SER A 330 -32.17 -8.93 -15.20
C SER A 330 -31.01 -9.89 -14.93
N GLY A 331 -29.84 -9.66 -15.54
CA GLY A 331 -28.64 -10.46 -15.30
C GLY A 331 -28.16 -10.37 -13.84
N TYR A 332 -28.24 -9.19 -13.22
CA TYR A 332 -27.79 -8.97 -11.84
C TYR A 332 -28.71 -9.71 -10.88
N ALA A 333 -30.03 -9.57 -11.04
CA ALA A 333 -31.02 -10.27 -10.22
C ALA A 333 -30.87 -11.78 -10.34
N ALA A 334 -30.69 -12.31 -11.56
CA ALA A 334 -30.42 -13.72 -11.80
C ALA A 334 -29.12 -14.19 -11.13
N TYR A 335 -28.03 -13.42 -11.25
CA TYR A 335 -26.74 -13.74 -10.60
C TYR A 335 -26.86 -13.83 -9.08
N VAL A 336 -27.46 -12.82 -8.45
CA VAL A 336 -27.65 -12.82 -7.00
C VAL A 336 -28.53 -13.99 -6.57
N LYS A 337 -29.62 -14.26 -7.30
CA LYS A 337 -30.52 -15.38 -7.02
C LYS A 337 -29.80 -16.72 -7.10
N GLU A 338 -29.04 -16.99 -8.17
CA GLU A 338 -28.36 -18.28 -8.34
C GLU A 338 -27.22 -18.49 -7.34
N ILE A 339 -26.43 -17.45 -7.03
CA ILE A 339 -25.37 -17.55 -6.00
C ILE A 339 -25.97 -17.73 -4.60
N LEU A 340 -27.15 -17.17 -4.32
CA LEU A 340 -27.85 -17.41 -3.05
C LEU A 340 -28.54 -18.78 -3.03
N ARG A 341 -29.12 -19.23 -4.15
CA ARG A 341 -29.79 -20.53 -4.28
C ARG A 341 -28.81 -21.70 -4.16
N GLY A 342 -27.61 -21.58 -4.73
CA GLY A 342 -26.54 -22.56 -4.58
C GLY A 342 -26.10 -22.80 -3.12
N LYS A 343 -26.48 -21.91 -2.18
CA LYS A 343 -26.22 -22.05 -0.74
C LYS A 343 -27.34 -22.72 0.02
N ALA A 344 -28.57 -22.69 -0.50
CA ALA A 344 -29.73 -23.29 0.17
C ALA A 344 -29.67 -24.83 0.21
N GLY A 345 -28.77 -25.45 -0.57
CA GLY A 345 -28.52 -26.89 -0.56
C GLY A 345 -27.42 -27.37 0.39
N GLU A 346 -26.63 -26.46 0.99
CA GLU A 346 -25.55 -26.79 1.93
C GLU A 346 -25.76 -26.04 3.25
N GLU A 347 -26.57 -26.61 4.15
CA GLU A 347 -26.69 -26.12 5.52
C GLU A 347 -25.31 -26.13 6.22
N GLY A 348 -24.77 -24.93 6.51
CA GLY A 348 -23.59 -24.75 7.35
C GLY A 348 -22.35 -24.11 6.70
N THR A 349 -22.34 -23.86 5.38
CA THR A 349 -21.15 -23.28 4.73
C THR A 349 -21.02 -21.78 4.99
N THR A 350 -20.15 -21.39 5.94
CA THR A 350 -19.82 -19.98 6.20
C THR A 350 -19.15 -19.36 4.98
N ILE A 351 -19.76 -18.32 4.37
CA ILE A 351 -19.18 -17.60 3.24
C ILE A 351 -17.86 -16.96 3.69
N THR A 352 -16.75 -17.43 3.14
CA THR A 352 -15.47 -16.77 3.38
C THR A 352 -15.43 -15.41 2.69
N GLN A 353 -14.76 -14.43 3.29
CA GLN A 353 -14.56 -13.11 2.70
C GLN A 353 -13.96 -13.20 1.29
N ALA A 354 -13.03 -14.14 1.05
CA ALA A 354 -12.42 -14.36 -0.26
C ALA A 354 -13.43 -14.77 -1.34
N LYS A 355 -14.39 -15.66 -1.02
CA LYS A 355 -15.45 -16.05 -1.96
C LYS A 355 -16.39 -14.88 -2.26
N LEU A 356 -16.75 -14.10 -1.24
CA LEU A 356 -17.59 -12.90 -1.40
C LEU A 356 -16.94 -11.89 -2.36
N PHE A 357 -15.66 -11.56 -2.17
CA PHE A 357 -14.96 -10.64 -3.07
C PHE A 357 -14.80 -11.21 -4.48
N GLY A 358 -14.64 -12.53 -4.63
CA GLY A 358 -14.68 -13.20 -5.92
C GLY A 358 -16.01 -13.00 -6.66
N TRP A 359 -17.14 -13.19 -5.98
CA TRP A 359 -18.45 -12.95 -6.58
C TRP A 359 -18.69 -11.49 -6.94
N LEU A 360 -18.30 -10.56 -6.06
CA LEU A 360 -18.45 -9.13 -6.31
C LEU A 360 -17.60 -8.64 -7.49
N SER A 361 -16.38 -9.16 -7.64
CA SER A 361 -15.50 -8.80 -8.77
C SER A 361 -16.02 -9.32 -10.11
N ILE A 362 -16.72 -10.47 -10.13
CA ILE A 362 -17.43 -10.93 -11.33
C ILE A 362 -18.66 -10.04 -11.59
N LEU A 363 -19.47 -9.76 -10.56
CA LEU A 363 -20.66 -8.92 -10.66
C LEU A 363 -20.36 -7.48 -11.10
N GLN A 364 -19.19 -6.95 -10.74
CA GLN A 364 -18.69 -5.66 -11.23
C GLN A 364 -18.60 -5.63 -12.77
N LEU A 365 -18.18 -6.73 -13.39
CA LEU A 365 -18.09 -6.81 -14.85
C LEU A 365 -19.46 -6.63 -15.50
N LEU A 366 -20.53 -7.12 -14.87
CA LEU A 366 -21.89 -6.94 -15.36
C LEU A 366 -22.33 -5.48 -15.24
N CYS A 367 -21.98 -4.82 -14.12
CA CYS A 367 -22.22 -3.40 -13.90
C CYS A 367 -21.47 -2.53 -14.93
N ASN A 368 -20.30 -3.00 -15.39
CA ASN A 368 -19.54 -2.36 -16.45
C ASN A 368 -20.17 -2.58 -17.83
N HIS A 369 -20.41 -3.85 -18.22
CA HIS A 369 -21.12 -4.20 -19.46
C HIS A 369 -21.52 -5.69 -19.49
N PRO A 370 -22.73 -6.07 -19.96
CA PRO A 370 -23.19 -7.47 -20.07
C PRO A 370 -22.22 -8.42 -20.76
N ILE A 371 -21.71 -8.05 -21.95
CA ILE A 371 -20.76 -8.91 -22.69
C ILE A 371 -19.45 -9.19 -21.95
N VAL A 372 -18.98 -8.27 -21.11
CA VAL A 372 -17.72 -8.46 -20.37
C VAL A 372 -17.92 -9.53 -19.31
N PHE A 373 -19.07 -9.50 -18.64
CA PHE A 373 -19.50 -10.55 -17.72
C PHE A 373 -19.71 -11.88 -18.45
N ARG A 374 -20.43 -11.89 -19.58
CA ARG A 374 -20.67 -13.10 -20.38
C ARG A 374 -19.37 -13.79 -20.80
N ARG A 375 -18.44 -13.03 -21.39
CA ARG A 375 -17.12 -13.54 -21.80
C ARG A 375 -16.34 -14.09 -20.61
N LYS A 376 -16.46 -13.48 -19.42
CA LYS A 376 -15.82 -13.97 -18.20
C LYS A 376 -16.43 -15.29 -17.71
N LEU A 377 -17.74 -15.47 -17.82
CA LEU A 377 -18.41 -16.72 -17.47
C LEU A 377 -17.99 -17.88 -18.39
N LEU A 378 -17.72 -17.58 -19.67
CA LEU A 378 -17.27 -18.54 -20.67
C LEU A 378 -15.76 -18.86 -20.61
N GLU A 379 -14.97 -18.15 -19.79
CA GLU A 379 -13.55 -18.44 -19.66
C GLU A 379 -13.35 -19.87 -19.10
N PRO A 380 -12.59 -20.73 -19.80
CA PRO A 380 -12.34 -22.08 -19.30
C PRO A 380 -11.65 -22.00 -17.93
N PRO A 381 -11.89 -22.97 -17.04
CA PRO A 381 -11.10 -23.10 -15.83
C PRO A 381 -9.63 -23.14 -16.21
N LYS A 382 -8.85 -22.15 -15.78
CA LYS A 382 -7.39 -22.24 -15.91
C LYS A 382 -6.99 -23.49 -15.13
N GLU A 383 -6.45 -24.49 -15.81
CA GLU A 383 -5.76 -25.59 -15.13
C GLU A 383 -4.73 -24.93 -14.21
N THR A 384 -4.98 -24.99 -12.91
CA THR A 384 -3.92 -24.73 -11.94
C THR A 384 -2.86 -25.76 -12.26
N THR A 385 -1.75 -25.35 -12.86
CA THR A 385 -0.55 -26.16 -12.91
C THR A 385 -0.20 -26.47 -11.47
N THR A 386 -0.64 -27.65 -11.02
CA THR A 386 -0.25 -28.30 -9.79
C THR A 386 1.22 -28.64 -9.96
N THR A 387 2.10 -27.65 -9.77
CA THR A 387 3.42 -27.95 -9.27
C THR A 387 3.21 -28.55 -7.89
N ASN A 388 3.29 -29.88 -7.81
CA ASN A 388 3.39 -30.65 -6.58
C ASN A 388 4.32 -29.93 -5.59
N ASN A 389 3.76 -29.22 -4.61
CA ASN A 389 4.50 -28.77 -3.44
C ASN A 389 3.57 -28.61 -2.23
N LYS A 390 3.61 -29.66 -1.41
CA LYS A 390 3.46 -29.70 0.06
C LYS A 390 2.24 -29.00 0.67
N LYS A 391 1.35 -29.86 1.18
CA LYS A 391 0.38 -29.62 2.26
C LYS A 391 0.90 -28.61 3.30
N GLY A 392 0.07 -27.62 3.63
CA GLY A 392 0.18 -26.85 4.87
C GLY A 392 0.91 -25.50 4.78
N LYS A 393 0.35 -24.51 4.07
CA LYS A 393 0.55 -23.10 4.42
C LYS A 393 -0.64 -22.27 3.95
N ARG A 394 -1.63 -22.07 4.84
CA ARG A 394 -2.66 -21.03 4.67
C ARG A 394 -1.92 -19.69 4.59
N THR A 395 -1.73 -19.20 3.38
CA THR A 395 -1.31 -17.81 3.15
C THR A 395 -2.53 -16.98 3.49
N THR A 396 -2.48 -16.28 4.61
CA THR A 396 -3.43 -15.21 4.95
C THR A 396 -3.17 -14.03 4.01
N LEU A 397 -3.59 -14.17 2.75
CA LEU A 397 -3.64 -13.06 1.82
C LEU A 397 -4.71 -12.09 2.30
N ASN A 398 -4.39 -10.80 2.27
CA ASN A 398 -5.31 -9.75 2.64
C ASN A 398 -6.48 -9.76 1.62
N PRO A 399 -7.76 -9.92 2.04
CA PRO A 399 -8.88 -10.06 1.12
C PRO A 399 -9.09 -8.87 0.17
N ALA A 400 -8.54 -7.70 0.51
CA ALA A 400 -8.55 -6.49 -0.31
C ALA A 400 -7.54 -6.50 -1.48
N GLU A 401 -6.72 -7.55 -1.62
CA GLU A 401 -5.70 -7.69 -2.68
C GLU A 401 -6.01 -8.79 -3.70
N ILE A 402 -7.24 -9.34 -3.70
CA ILE A 402 -7.70 -10.35 -4.68
C ILE A 402 -7.96 -9.64 -6.04
N GLU A 403 -6.84 -9.24 -6.66
CA GLU A 403 -6.68 -8.36 -7.83
C GLU A 403 -7.03 -8.96 -9.21
N VAL A 404 -7.33 -10.25 -9.29
CA VAL A 404 -7.67 -10.90 -10.56
C VAL A 404 -8.86 -11.81 -10.32
N PRO A 405 -10.01 -11.62 -10.99
CA PRO A 405 -11.09 -12.57 -10.87
C PRO A 405 -10.56 -13.91 -11.38
N ALA A 406 -10.40 -14.86 -10.45
CA ALA A 406 -10.12 -16.24 -10.80
C ALA A 406 -11.24 -16.77 -11.70
N SER A 407 -11.05 -17.95 -12.30
CA SER A 407 -12.12 -18.55 -13.11
C SER A 407 -13.41 -18.63 -12.27
N PRO A 408 -14.61 -18.44 -12.86
CA PRO A 408 -15.88 -18.63 -12.16
C PRO A 408 -15.94 -19.95 -11.36
N ALA A 409 -15.32 -21.01 -11.86
CA ALA A 409 -15.20 -22.31 -11.20
C ALA A 409 -14.42 -22.26 -9.86
N THR A 410 -13.52 -21.29 -9.68
CA THR A 410 -12.79 -21.07 -8.41
C THR A 410 -13.68 -20.56 -7.28
N TYR A 411 -14.88 -20.05 -7.62
CA TYR A 411 -15.83 -19.48 -6.66
C TYR A 411 -17.16 -20.25 -6.63
N ASP A 412 -17.12 -21.54 -6.96
CA ASP A 412 -18.27 -22.46 -6.96
C ASP A 412 -19.41 -22.05 -7.93
N ILE A 413 -19.10 -21.24 -8.96
CA ILE A 413 -20.03 -20.96 -10.05
C ILE A 413 -19.98 -22.15 -11.00
N ASN A 414 -20.85 -23.12 -10.76
CA ASN A 414 -20.91 -24.35 -11.56
C ASN A 414 -21.53 -24.11 -12.94
N LYS A 415 -21.43 -25.11 -13.81
CA LYS A 415 -21.93 -25.03 -15.19
C LYS A 415 -23.43 -24.70 -15.25
N ALA A 416 -24.25 -25.27 -14.35
CA ALA A 416 -25.69 -24.99 -14.34
C ALA A 416 -26.01 -23.52 -14.02
N ILE A 417 -25.27 -22.91 -13.09
CA ILE A 417 -25.38 -21.47 -12.80
C ILE A 417 -24.93 -20.65 -14.01
N VAL A 418 -23.81 -21.03 -14.65
CA VAL A 418 -23.34 -20.37 -15.87
C VAL A 418 -24.39 -20.42 -16.97
N ASP A 419 -24.91 -21.61 -17.28
CA ASP A 419 -25.91 -21.82 -18.34
C ASP A 419 -27.17 -20.97 -18.07
N ALA A 420 -27.69 -20.97 -16.84
CA ALA A 420 -28.84 -20.13 -16.45
C ALA A 420 -28.57 -18.62 -16.60
N LEU A 421 -27.33 -18.17 -16.36
CA LEU A 421 -26.96 -16.76 -16.54
C LEU A 421 -26.77 -16.39 -18.01
N LEU A 422 -26.28 -17.32 -18.83
CA LEU A 422 -26.09 -17.11 -20.26
C LEU A 422 -27.42 -17.02 -21.02
N GLU A 423 -28.51 -17.58 -20.49
CA GLU A 423 -29.86 -17.40 -21.04
C GLU A 423 -30.39 -15.97 -20.85
N VAL A 424 -30.02 -15.31 -19.75
CA VAL A 424 -30.52 -13.96 -19.40
C VAL A 424 -29.60 -12.86 -19.94
N VAL A 425 -28.30 -13.11 -20.03
CA VAL A 425 -27.31 -12.10 -20.42
C VAL A 425 -27.06 -12.14 -21.93
N PRO A 426 -27.32 -11.05 -22.68
CA PRO A 426 -27.21 -11.03 -24.13
C PRO A 426 -25.77 -11.25 -24.62
N ASP A 427 -25.65 -11.89 -25.79
CA ASP A 427 -24.40 -12.04 -26.53
C ASP A 427 -24.21 -10.90 -27.54
N ASP A 428 -24.14 -9.68 -27.01
CA ASP A 428 -24.11 -8.46 -27.79
C ASP A 428 -23.15 -7.46 -27.13
N ASP A 429 -22.25 -6.88 -27.93
CA ASP A 429 -21.29 -5.86 -27.51
C ASP A 429 -21.65 -4.43 -27.92
N SER A 430 -22.92 -4.21 -28.30
CA SER A 430 -23.51 -2.89 -28.50
C SER A 430 -23.35 -2.00 -27.27
N ILE A 431 -22.88 -0.77 -27.51
CA ILE A 431 -22.51 0.21 -26.48
C ILE A 431 -23.73 0.58 -25.60
N GLU A 432 -24.92 0.49 -26.18
CA GLU A 432 -26.22 0.83 -25.60
C GLU A 432 -26.64 -0.09 -24.46
N LEU A 433 -26.04 -1.28 -24.35
CA LEU A 433 -26.33 -2.25 -23.29
C LEU A 433 -25.77 -1.85 -21.92
N SER A 434 -24.97 -0.78 -21.84
CA SER A 434 -24.51 -0.18 -20.59
C SER A 434 -24.50 1.34 -20.65
N TYR A 435 -25.20 1.97 -19.71
CA TYR A 435 -25.19 3.43 -19.58
C TYR A 435 -23.80 3.98 -19.22
N LYS A 436 -22.94 3.19 -18.54
CA LYS A 436 -21.55 3.60 -18.29
C LYS A 436 -20.78 3.78 -19.61
N THR A 437 -20.95 2.88 -20.57
CA THR A 437 -20.22 2.92 -21.86
C THR A 437 -20.75 4.01 -22.78
N LEU A 438 -22.07 4.24 -22.77
CA LEU A 438 -22.68 5.41 -23.41
C LEU A 438 -22.11 6.72 -22.88
N LEU A 439 -21.93 6.82 -21.55
CA LEU A 439 -21.36 8.00 -20.93
C LEU A 439 -19.87 8.19 -21.27
N VAL A 440 -19.08 7.11 -21.35
CA VAL A 440 -17.70 7.17 -21.86
C VAL A 440 -17.70 7.79 -23.27
N ARG A 441 -18.53 7.28 -24.18
CA ARG A 441 -18.66 7.78 -25.56
C ARG A 441 -18.99 9.28 -25.57
N LYS A 442 -19.97 9.70 -24.77
CA LYS A 442 -20.43 11.10 -24.71
C LYS A 442 -19.36 12.04 -24.16
N ILE A 443 -18.76 11.71 -23.02
CA ILE A 443 -17.69 12.50 -22.39
C ILE A 443 -16.48 12.60 -23.33
N MET A 444 -16.10 11.49 -23.97
CA MET A 444 -14.98 11.46 -24.90
C MET A 444 -15.23 12.39 -26.10
N ARG A 445 -16.38 12.27 -26.77
CA ARG A 445 -16.71 13.09 -27.93
C ARG A 445 -16.67 14.58 -27.59
N LEU A 446 -17.37 14.98 -26.52
CA LEU A 446 -17.43 16.39 -26.08
C LEU A 446 -16.05 16.91 -25.63
N SER A 447 -15.21 16.05 -25.06
CA SER A 447 -13.84 16.43 -24.68
C SER A 447 -12.96 16.67 -25.90
N ILE A 448 -13.04 15.80 -26.92
CA ILE A 448 -12.28 15.95 -28.17
C ILE A 448 -12.72 17.21 -28.91
N GLU A 449 -14.04 17.48 -28.97
CA GLU A 449 -14.59 18.72 -29.53
C GLU A 449 -14.09 19.97 -28.80
N ALA A 450 -13.84 19.87 -27.49
CA ALA A 450 -13.25 20.93 -26.68
C ALA A 450 -11.72 21.06 -26.81
N GLY A 451 -11.06 20.21 -27.62
CA GLY A 451 -9.60 20.16 -27.75
C GLY A 451 -8.90 19.63 -26.50
N ASP A 452 -9.60 18.84 -25.69
CA ASP A 452 -9.10 18.22 -24.47
C ASP A 452 -8.73 16.75 -24.70
N LYS A 453 -7.78 16.25 -23.92
CA LYS A 453 -7.33 14.85 -23.98
C LYS A 453 -7.83 14.06 -22.78
N VAL A 454 -8.19 12.80 -23.03
CA VAL A 454 -8.94 11.96 -22.08
C VAL A 454 -8.11 10.78 -21.60
N LEU A 455 -8.05 10.58 -20.29
CA LEU A 455 -7.55 9.36 -19.67
C LEU A 455 -8.73 8.51 -19.19
N ILE A 456 -8.73 7.23 -19.53
CA ILE A 456 -9.74 6.28 -19.06
C ILE A 456 -9.04 5.21 -18.23
N PHE A 457 -9.38 5.19 -16.94
CA PHE A 457 -8.87 4.21 -15.98
C PHE A 457 -9.90 3.13 -15.72
N SER A 458 -9.44 1.88 -15.78
CA SER A 458 -10.21 0.71 -15.38
C SER A 458 -9.30 -0.28 -14.65
N GLN A 459 -9.83 -0.91 -13.62
CA GLN A 459 -9.14 -1.91 -12.82
C GLN A 459 -9.29 -3.30 -13.43
N SER A 460 -10.39 -3.51 -14.15
CA SER A 460 -10.67 -4.73 -14.89
C SER A 460 -9.97 -4.73 -16.26
N ILE A 461 -9.05 -5.69 -16.46
CA ILE A 461 -8.47 -5.97 -17.78
C ILE A 461 -9.55 -6.41 -18.79
N PRO A 462 -10.53 -7.28 -18.44
CA PRO A 462 -11.66 -7.57 -19.33
C PRO A 462 -12.43 -6.33 -19.79
N SER A 463 -12.68 -5.37 -18.89
CA SER A 463 -13.35 -4.11 -19.24
C SER A 463 -12.46 -3.23 -20.13
N LEU A 464 -11.15 -3.18 -19.87
CA LEU A 464 -10.20 -2.51 -20.78
C LEU A 464 -10.21 -3.14 -22.18
N ASN A 465 -10.26 -4.47 -22.31
CA ASN A 465 -10.33 -5.16 -23.61
C ASN A 465 -11.64 -4.88 -24.36
N PHE A 466 -12.72 -4.60 -23.65
CA PHE A 466 -13.97 -4.15 -24.26
C PHE A 466 -13.85 -2.70 -24.73
N LEU A 467 -13.35 -1.79 -23.88
CA LEU A 467 -13.17 -0.39 -24.24
C LEU A 467 -12.20 -0.21 -25.41
N ASP A 468 -11.14 -1.01 -25.48
CA ASP A 468 -10.18 -1.06 -26.58
C ASP A 468 -10.88 -1.36 -27.93
N ARG A 469 -11.76 -2.36 -27.95
CA ARG A 469 -12.56 -2.69 -29.14
C ARG A 469 -13.60 -1.63 -29.47
N MET A 470 -14.27 -1.07 -28.46
CA MET A 470 -15.22 0.03 -28.63
C MET A 470 -14.55 1.26 -29.25
N LEU A 471 -13.38 1.67 -28.75
CA LEU A 471 -12.65 2.80 -29.31
C LEU A 471 -12.14 2.53 -30.73
N SER A 472 -11.76 1.28 -31.01
CA SER A 472 -11.33 0.87 -32.35
C SER A 472 -12.47 0.91 -33.36
N SER A 473 -13.66 0.40 -33.00
CA SER A 473 -14.84 0.43 -33.87
C SER A 473 -15.36 1.84 -34.13
N MET A 474 -15.14 2.75 -33.17
CA MET A 474 -15.44 4.18 -33.32
C MET A 474 -14.41 4.94 -34.16
N GLY A 475 -13.28 4.33 -34.54
CA GLY A 475 -12.19 5.01 -35.25
C GLY A 475 -11.50 6.09 -34.41
N ALA A 476 -11.55 5.99 -33.08
CA ALA A 476 -10.93 6.98 -32.18
C ALA A 476 -9.40 6.89 -32.22
N SER A 477 -8.72 8.02 -32.07
CA SER A 477 -7.26 8.02 -31.90
C SER A 477 -6.89 7.76 -30.42
N TYR A 478 -6.48 6.54 -30.12
CA TYR A 478 -6.21 6.14 -28.74
C TYR A 478 -4.94 5.29 -28.57
N GLY A 479 -4.37 5.33 -27.36
CA GLY A 479 -3.29 4.44 -26.92
C GLY A 479 -3.70 3.62 -25.70
N ARG A 480 -2.91 2.60 -25.37
CA ARG A 480 -3.15 1.74 -24.19
C ARG A 480 -1.87 1.50 -23.39
N ILE A 481 -1.96 1.63 -22.07
CA ILE A 481 -0.88 1.34 -21.11
C ILE A 481 -1.37 0.35 -20.05
N GLN A 482 -0.68 -0.80 -19.99
CA GLN A 482 -0.93 -1.85 -19.02
C GLN A 482 0.37 -2.24 -18.28
N GLY A 483 0.25 -2.92 -17.14
CA GLY A 483 1.36 -3.24 -16.22
C GLY A 483 2.47 -4.12 -16.83
N ASP A 484 2.16 -4.86 -17.89
CA ASP A 484 3.05 -5.73 -18.67
C ASP A 484 3.74 -5.01 -19.85
N VAL A 485 3.30 -3.80 -20.20
CA VAL A 485 3.91 -3.02 -21.29
C VAL A 485 5.31 -2.57 -20.89
N ALA A 486 6.32 -2.91 -21.72
CA ALA A 486 7.70 -2.50 -21.51
C ALA A 486 7.85 -0.97 -21.43
N GLN A 487 8.82 -0.49 -20.64
CA GLN A 487 9.04 0.93 -20.37
C GLN A 487 9.17 1.77 -21.65
N ASP A 488 9.97 1.32 -22.62
CA ASP A 488 10.18 2.02 -23.90
C ASP A 488 8.89 2.18 -24.73
N LYS A 489 7.95 1.24 -24.59
CA LYS A 489 6.65 1.33 -25.27
C LYS A 489 5.75 2.34 -24.56
N ARG A 490 5.78 2.41 -23.22
CA ARG A 490 5.04 3.41 -22.44
C ARG A 490 5.48 4.83 -22.81
N GLU A 491 6.79 5.07 -22.86
CA GLU A 491 7.34 6.37 -23.22
C GLU A 491 6.96 6.80 -24.64
N ARG A 492 6.94 5.85 -25.59
CA ARG A 492 6.48 6.11 -26.95
C ARG A 492 5.01 6.53 -27.01
N VAL A 493 4.12 5.84 -26.30
CA VAL A 493 2.69 6.18 -26.27
C VAL A 493 2.47 7.56 -25.64
N LEU A 494 3.17 7.86 -24.54
CA LEU A 494 3.11 9.19 -23.90
C LEU A 494 3.63 10.29 -24.84
N LYS A 495 4.70 10.03 -25.58
CA LYS A 495 5.22 10.97 -26.59
C LYS A 495 4.22 11.18 -27.72
N GLN A 496 3.59 10.12 -28.24
CA GLN A 496 2.55 10.24 -29.27
C GLN A 496 1.36 11.09 -28.80
N MET A 497 0.94 10.91 -27.55
CA MET A 497 -0.08 11.76 -26.95
C MET A 497 0.40 13.20 -26.84
N ALA A 498 1.63 13.46 -26.41
CA ALA A 498 2.20 14.81 -26.34
C ALA A 498 2.29 15.48 -27.72
N ASP A 499 2.68 14.74 -28.74
CA ASP A 499 2.75 15.18 -30.15
C ASP A 499 1.36 15.41 -30.78
N GLY A 500 0.26 15.16 -30.05
CA GLY A 500 -1.10 15.34 -30.53
C GLY A 500 -1.58 14.25 -31.49
N LYS A 501 -0.89 13.10 -31.54
CA LYS A 501 -1.31 11.96 -32.38
C LYS A 501 -2.41 11.14 -31.74
N LEU A 502 -2.54 11.19 -30.42
CA LEU A 502 -3.52 10.43 -29.62
C LEU A 502 -4.33 11.40 -28.76
N ASP A 503 -5.65 11.23 -28.77
CA ASP A 503 -6.59 12.02 -27.96
C ASP A 503 -7.01 11.29 -26.68
N VAL A 504 -6.99 9.96 -26.71
CA VAL A 504 -7.46 9.10 -25.62
C VAL A 504 -6.37 8.12 -25.18
N LEU A 505 -6.27 7.88 -23.87
CA LEU A 505 -5.35 6.89 -23.32
C LEU A 505 -6.08 5.95 -22.35
N LEU A 506 -6.10 4.66 -22.68
CA LEU A 506 -6.60 3.59 -21.82
C LEU A 506 -5.49 3.16 -20.86
N ILE A 507 -5.75 3.19 -19.55
CA ILE A 507 -4.74 2.87 -18.54
C ILE A 507 -5.34 1.90 -17.52
N SER A 508 -4.64 0.82 -17.20
CA SER A 508 -5.02 0.05 -16.03
C SER A 508 -4.66 0.81 -14.76
N THR A 509 -5.58 0.93 -13.80
CA THR A 509 -5.39 1.80 -12.61
C THR A 509 -4.08 1.50 -11.87
N ARG A 510 -3.68 0.23 -11.79
CA ARG A 510 -2.36 -0.19 -11.26
C ARG A 510 -1.17 0.29 -12.10
N ALA A 511 -1.25 0.25 -13.43
CA ALA A 511 -0.19 0.77 -14.30
C ALA A 511 -0.09 2.30 -14.22
N GLY A 512 -1.22 2.99 -14.02
CA GLY A 512 -1.27 4.43 -13.76
C GLY A 512 -0.58 4.85 -12.46
N GLY A 513 -0.58 3.97 -11.44
CA GLY A 513 0.13 4.18 -10.17
C GLY A 513 1.66 4.26 -10.31
N LEU A 514 2.24 3.73 -11.39
CA LEU A 514 3.68 3.47 -11.52
C LEU A 514 4.59 4.70 -11.75
N GLY A 515 4.07 5.93 -11.71
CA GLY A 515 4.93 7.14 -11.77
C GLY A 515 4.90 7.93 -13.08
N LEU A 516 3.92 7.72 -13.96
CA LEU A 516 3.85 8.40 -15.26
C LEU A 516 3.47 9.88 -15.12
N ASN A 517 4.16 10.80 -15.79
CA ASN A 517 3.74 12.21 -15.86
C ASN A 517 2.88 12.40 -17.11
N ILE A 518 1.59 12.69 -16.95
CA ILE A 518 0.61 12.77 -18.06
C ILE A 518 -0.14 14.11 -18.00
N GLN A 519 0.59 15.23 -17.90
CA GLN A 519 -0.03 16.57 -17.82
C GLN A 519 -0.71 17.00 -19.12
N GLN A 520 -0.49 16.28 -20.23
CA GLN A 520 -1.12 16.58 -21.52
C GLN A 520 -2.63 16.31 -21.52
N ALA A 521 -3.11 15.49 -20.57
CA ALA A 521 -4.52 15.21 -20.40
C ALA A 521 -5.11 16.00 -19.24
N ASN A 522 -6.35 16.44 -19.42
CA ASN A 522 -7.09 17.23 -18.45
C ASN A 522 -8.51 16.69 -18.18
N ARG A 523 -8.89 15.58 -18.83
CA ARG A 523 -10.14 14.85 -18.57
C ARG A 523 -9.79 13.45 -18.10
N VAL A 524 -10.34 13.03 -16.97
CA VAL A 524 -10.05 11.72 -16.35
C VAL A 524 -11.35 10.98 -16.08
N ILE A 525 -11.53 9.80 -16.67
CA ILE A 525 -12.67 8.91 -16.42
C ILE A 525 -12.18 7.76 -15.54
N ILE A 526 -12.81 7.57 -14.39
CA ILE A 526 -12.70 6.38 -13.54
C ILE A 526 -13.92 5.51 -13.83
N PHE A 527 -13.72 4.48 -14.65
CA PHE A 527 -14.80 3.63 -15.17
C PHE A 527 -15.34 2.65 -14.12
N ASP A 528 -14.45 2.12 -13.29
CA ASP A 528 -14.75 1.20 -12.18
C ASP A 528 -13.80 1.40 -10.98
N PHE A 529 -14.25 0.99 -9.78
CA PHE A 529 -13.56 1.25 -8.51
C PHE A 529 -13.08 -0.02 -7.80
N ALA A 530 -12.09 0.15 -6.92
CA ALA A 530 -11.55 -0.90 -6.05
C ALA A 530 -12.15 -0.80 -4.66
N PHE A 531 -11.75 -1.70 -3.76
CA PHE A 531 -11.95 -1.48 -2.32
C PHE A 531 -10.99 -0.45 -1.71
N ASN A 532 -9.95 -0.06 -2.44
CA ASN A 532 -8.93 0.89 -2.04
C ASN A 532 -8.85 2.05 -3.04
N PRO A 533 -9.24 3.28 -2.66
CA PRO A 533 -9.23 4.45 -3.55
C PRO A 533 -7.81 4.98 -3.83
N THR A 534 -6.79 4.49 -3.11
CA THR A 534 -5.41 4.98 -3.24
C THR A 534 -4.89 4.95 -4.68
N TRP A 535 -5.15 3.87 -5.42
CA TRP A 535 -4.67 3.75 -6.81
C TRP A 535 -5.34 4.77 -7.74
N GLU A 536 -6.60 5.11 -7.48
CA GLU A 536 -7.36 6.09 -8.25
C GLU A 536 -6.86 7.51 -7.98
N GLU A 537 -6.61 7.86 -6.71
CA GLU A 537 -5.96 9.13 -6.34
C GLU A 537 -4.57 9.25 -6.97
N GLN A 538 -3.82 8.14 -6.98
CA GLN A 538 -2.53 8.09 -7.65
C GLN A 538 -2.63 8.31 -9.15
N ALA A 539 -3.66 7.76 -9.79
CA ALA A 539 -3.94 7.93 -11.21
C ALA A 539 -4.33 9.38 -11.54
N ILE A 540 -5.25 9.98 -10.76
CA ILE A 540 -5.66 11.38 -10.92
C ILE A 540 -4.48 12.33 -10.73
N GLY A 541 -3.63 12.07 -9.74
CA GLY A 541 -2.40 12.82 -9.49
C GLY A 541 -1.36 12.77 -10.62
N ARG A 542 -1.53 11.91 -11.64
CA ARG A 542 -0.69 11.89 -12.85
C ARG A 542 -1.08 12.98 -13.85
N ALA A 543 -2.38 13.33 -13.91
CA ALA A 543 -2.90 14.40 -14.75
C ALA A 543 -2.93 15.76 -14.01
N TYR A 544 -3.25 15.75 -12.72
CA TYR A 544 -3.32 16.95 -11.88
C TYR A 544 -2.05 17.12 -11.03
N ARG A 545 -1.01 17.70 -11.64
CA ARG A 545 0.31 17.93 -11.02
C ARG A 545 0.92 19.26 -11.50
N LEU A 546 1.96 19.75 -10.80
CA LEU A 546 2.77 20.89 -11.24
C LEU A 546 3.16 20.75 -12.73
N GLY A 547 2.91 21.82 -13.49
CA GLY A 547 3.03 21.86 -14.95
C GLY A 547 1.70 21.72 -15.69
N GLN A 548 0.61 21.37 -15.01
CA GLN A 548 -0.74 21.38 -15.59
C GLN A 548 -1.22 22.81 -15.82
N THR A 549 -1.54 23.14 -17.07
CA THR A 549 -1.95 24.49 -17.50
C THR A 549 -3.45 24.63 -17.75
N LYS A 550 -4.18 23.50 -17.87
CA LYS A 550 -5.63 23.44 -18.07
C LYS A 550 -6.37 23.03 -16.78
N PRO A 551 -7.63 23.46 -16.58
CA PRO A 551 -8.50 22.88 -15.56
C PRO A 551 -8.67 21.38 -15.77
N VAL A 552 -8.66 20.60 -14.67
CA VAL A 552 -8.77 19.14 -14.72
C VAL A 552 -10.13 18.68 -14.22
N PHE A 553 -10.79 17.82 -14.98
CA PHE A 553 -12.11 17.28 -14.64
C PHE A 553 -12.03 15.76 -14.50
N VAL A 554 -12.49 15.25 -13.37
CA VAL A 554 -12.51 13.82 -13.07
C VAL A 554 -13.96 13.36 -13.02
N TYR A 555 -14.28 12.24 -13.68
CA TYR A 555 -15.60 11.63 -13.71
C TYR A 555 -15.54 10.23 -13.13
N ARG A 556 -16.25 9.99 -12.05
CA ARG A 556 -16.30 8.72 -11.31
C ARG A 556 -17.66 8.06 -11.53
N PHE A 557 -17.69 6.88 -12.14
CA PHE A 557 -18.95 6.20 -12.51
C PHE A 557 -19.38 5.15 -11.48
N VAL A 558 -20.48 5.39 -10.78
CA VAL A 558 -21.05 4.47 -9.78
C VAL A 558 -22.34 3.85 -10.33
N ALA A 559 -22.44 2.51 -10.37
CA ALA A 559 -23.70 1.82 -10.65
C ALA A 559 -24.63 1.93 -9.44
N GLY A 560 -25.62 2.83 -9.51
CA GLY A 560 -26.59 3.08 -8.45
C GLY A 560 -27.51 1.88 -8.20
N GLY A 561 -27.96 1.72 -6.95
CA GLY A 561 -28.84 0.61 -6.55
C GLY A 561 -28.15 -0.75 -6.52
N THR A 562 -26.83 -0.79 -6.70
CA THR A 562 -26.01 -2.00 -6.65
C THR A 562 -25.03 -1.96 -5.47
N PHE A 563 -24.25 -3.02 -5.31
CA PHE A 563 -23.16 -3.05 -4.33
C PHE A 563 -22.08 -1.97 -4.59
N GLU A 564 -21.93 -1.44 -5.82
CA GLU A 564 -20.94 -0.39 -6.12
C GLU A 564 -21.21 0.88 -5.32
N PHE A 565 -22.49 1.21 -5.06
CA PHE A 565 -22.84 2.37 -4.24
C PHE A 565 -22.38 2.19 -2.78
N ALA A 566 -22.65 1.03 -2.19
CA ALA A 566 -22.19 0.69 -0.84
C ALA A 566 -20.65 0.60 -0.75
N LEU A 567 -20.01 0.12 -1.82
CA LEU A 567 -18.55 0.10 -1.95
C LEU A 567 -17.98 1.52 -1.95
N TYR A 568 -18.57 2.40 -2.75
CA TYR A 568 -18.18 3.79 -2.87
C TYR A 568 -18.37 4.55 -1.54
N ASP A 569 -19.51 4.41 -0.87
CA ASP A 569 -19.75 5.02 0.45
C ASP A 569 -18.72 4.55 1.49
N LYS A 570 -18.31 3.27 1.43
CA LYS A 570 -17.27 2.73 2.29
C LYS A 570 -15.88 3.30 1.94
N GLN A 571 -15.58 3.54 0.66
CA GLN A 571 -14.34 4.22 0.26
C GLN A 571 -14.33 5.67 0.74
N LEU A 572 -15.45 6.39 0.61
CA LEU A 572 -15.62 7.75 1.11
C LEU A 572 -15.44 7.79 2.63
N PHE A 573 -16.05 6.87 3.37
CA PHE A 573 -15.86 6.73 4.81
C PHE A 573 -14.39 6.53 5.19
N LYS A 574 -13.67 5.64 4.49
CA LYS A 574 -12.25 5.40 4.75
C LYS A 574 -11.38 6.63 4.46
N THR A 575 -11.66 7.28 3.33
CA THR A 575 -10.98 8.53 2.93
C THR A 575 -11.27 9.62 3.95
N GLY A 576 -12.51 9.70 4.42
CA GLY A 576 -12.93 10.65 5.42
C GLY A 576 -12.28 10.41 6.77
N LEU A 577 -12.16 9.16 7.22
CA LEU A 577 -11.44 8.80 8.44
C LEU A 577 -9.94 9.13 8.34
N SER A 578 -9.33 8.93 7.17
CA SER A 578 -7.95 9.36 6.90
C SER A 578 -7.82 10.88 7.04
N SER A 579 -8.73 11.62 6.42
CA SER A 579 -8.79 13.09 6.49
C SER A 579 -9.04 13.59 7.93
N ARG A 580 -9.83 12.84 8.71
CA ARG A 580 -10.03 13.07 10.15
C ARG A 580 -8.76 13.01 10.93
N VAL A 581 -7.91 11.99 10.73
CA VAL A 581 -6.69 11.85 11.54
C VAL A 581 -5.57 12.75 11.02
N VAL A 582 -5.44 12.89 9.70
CA VAL A 582 -4.25 13.50 9.06
C VAL A 582 -4.49 14.93 8.58
N ASP A 583 -5.63 15.24 7.95
CA ASP A 583 -5.91 16.54 7.33
C ASP A 583 -6.67 17.50 8.24
N LYS A 584 -6.95 17.10 9.49
CA LYS A 584 -7.77 17.83 10.46
C LYS A 584 -9.21 18.16 10.00
N LYS A 585 -9.73 17.52 8.96
CA LYS A 585 -11.10 17.69 8.45
C LYS A 585 -12.07 16.71 9.07
N ASN A 586 -13.34 17.06 9.24
CA ASN A 586 -14.35 16.15 9.80
C ASN A 586 -15.48 15.87 8.80
N PRO A 587 -15.31 15.04 7.75
CA PRO A 587 -16.34 14.81 6.73
C PRO A 587 -17.57 14.07 7.28
N GLN A 588 -18.71 14.21 6.60
CA GLN A 588 -19.98 13.55 6.97
C GLN A 588 -19.90 12.01 7.03
N ARG A 589 -20.78 11.39 7.83
CA ARG A 589 -20.79 9.95 8.11
C ARG A 589 -21.82 9.25 7.23
N ASN A 590 -21.36 8.54 6.21
CA ASN A 590 -22.27 7.96 5.20
C ASN A 590 -22.28 6.41 5.19
N ALA A 591 -21.51 5.73 6.06
CA ALA A 591 -21.36 4.27 6.01
C ALA A 591 -22.05 3.50 7.16
N ASN A 592 -22.63 2.35 6.81
CA ASN A 592 -23.30 1.38 7.70
C ASN A 592 -22.41 0.17 8.06
N LYS A 593 -22.72 -0.52 9.18
CA LYS A 593 -21.84 -1.54 9.80
C LYS A 593 -21.91 -2.97 9.23
N LYS A 594 -22.88 -3.38 8.38
CA LYS A 594 -23.18 -4.81 8.10
C LYS A 594 -22.67 -5.32 6.72
N PRO A 595 -21.79 -6.34 6.66
CA PRO A 595 -21.31 -6.95 5.40
C PRO A 595 -22.35 -7.78 4.63
N ALA A 596 -23.45 -8.18 5.27
CA ALA A 596 -24.53 -8.94 4.62
C ALA A 596 -25.29 -8.12 3.57
N GLU A 597 -25.03 -6.81 3.46
CA GLU A 597 -25.73 -5.92 2.54
C GLU A 597 -25.20 -5.93 1.09
N TRP A 598 -24.08 -6.62 0.83
CA TRP A 598 -23.36 -6.52 -0.44
C TRP A 598 -23.94 -7.41 -1.54
N MET A 599 -24.71 -8.44 -1.18
CA MET A 599 -25.37 -9.37 -2.11
C MET A 599 -26.89 -9.20 -2.05
N LYS A 600 -27.37 -7.98 -2.31
CA LYS A 600 -28.80 -7.69 -2.44
C LYS A 600 -29.17 -7.58 -3.93
N PRO A 601 -30.41 -7.93 -4.32
CA PRO A 601 -30.94 -7.59 -5.64
C PRO A 601 -30.82 -6.09 -5.93
N PRO A 602 -30.78 -5.68 -7.21
CA PRO A 602 -30.59 -4.28 -7.56
C PRO A 602 -31.84 -3.48 -7.17
N SER A 603 -31.65 -2.35 -6.49
CA SER A 603 -32.76 -1.45 -6.12
C SER A 603 -32.99 -0.38 -7.19
N ASP A 604 -34.13 0.29 -7.11
CA ASP A 604 -34.36 1.49 -7.90
C ASP A 604 -33.59 2.67 -7.34
N VAL A 605 -33.22 3.59 -8.23
CA VAL A 605 -32.45 4.79 -7.90
C VAL A 605 -33.30 5.97 -8.30
N LEU A 606 -33.68 6.78 -7.31
CA LEU A 606 -34.47 7.99 -7.53
C LEU A 606 -33.63 9.03 -8.26
N GLN A 607 -34.28 9.77 -9.17
CA GLN A 607 -33.68 10.92 -9.83
C GLN A 607 -33.50 12.05 -8.80
N GLN A 608 -32.28 12.56 -8.68
CA GLN A 608 -31.97 13.78 -7.93
C GLN A 608 -31.84 14.96 -8.89
N ASP A 609 -31.96 16.18 -8.35
CA ASP A 609 -31.70 17.38 -9.13
C ASP A 609 -30.20 17.49 -9.44
N ILE A 610 -29.86 17.29 -10.72
CA ILE A 610 -28.49 17.36 -11.23
C ILE A 610 -28.08 18.78 -11.63
N SER A 611 -29.05 19.71 -11.75
CA SER A 611 -28.84 21.09 -12.21
C SER A 611 -28.02 21.90 -11.22
N VAL A 612 -28.05 21.51 -9.94
CA VAL A 612 -27.27 22.12 -8.84
C VAL A 612 -25.76 22.10 -9.13
N GLU A 613 -25.30 21.14 -9.92
CA GLU A 613 -23.88 20.95 -10.23
C GLU A 613 -23.45 21.62 -11.55
N ALA A 614 -24.35 22.34 -12.22
CA ALA A 614 -24.07 23.08 -13.45
C ALA A 614 -23.15 24.30 -13.22
N GLY A 615 -22.46 24.76 -14.28
CA GLY A 615 -21.49 25.85 -14.22
C GLY A 615 -20.11 25.41 -13.71
N LYS A 616 -19.95 24.12 -13.43
CA LYS A 616 -18.68 23.53 -13.00
C LYS A 616 -17.84 23.03 -14.18
N ASP A 617 -18.42 22.81 -15.36
CA ASP A 617 -17.70 22.45 -16.57
C ASP A 617 -18.51 22.73 -17.85
N GLU A 618 -18.26 23.90 -18.43
CA GLU A 618 -18.99 24.44 -19.58
C GLU A 618 -18.97 23.52 -20.82
N HIS A 619 -17.87 22.81 -21.03
CA HIS A 619 -17.61 22.16 -22.32
C HIS A 619 -18.15 20.74 -22.41
N VAL A 620 -18.24 20.03 -21.28
CA VAL A 620 -18.62 18.62 -21.25
C VAL A 620 -19.78 18.40 -20.28
N MET A 621 -19.58 18.64 -18.99
CA MET A 621 -20.57 18.28 -17.98
C MET A 621 -21.83 19.13 -18.06
N ASP A 622 -21.72 20.44 -18.31
CA ASP A 622 -22.87 21.34 -18.48
C ASP A 622 -23.69 20.97 -19.73
N LYS A 623 -23.03 20.55 -20.83
CA LYS A 623 -23.72 20.04 -22.02
C LYS A 623 -24.45 18.71 -21.75
N ILE A 624 -23.85 17.83 -20.94
CA ILE A 624 -24.50 16.58 -20.53
C ILE A 624 -25.71 16.86 -19.65
N ILE A 625 -25.58 17.76 -18.66
CA ILE A 625 -26.68 18.18 -17.79
C ILE A 625 -27.82 18.79 -18.62
N THR A 626 -27.50 19.72 -19.52
CA THR A 626 -28.49 20.39 -20.40
C THR A 626 -29.26 19.36 -21.23
N SER A 627 -28.52 18.48 -21.92
CA SER A 627 -29.10 17.41 -22.74
C SER A 627 -29.99 16.45 -21.94
N GLN A 628 -29.69 16.23 -20.65
CA GLN A 628 -30.52 15.39 -19.80
C GLN A 628 -31.77 16.13 -19.29
N VAL A 629 -31.66 17.42 -18.95
CA VAL A 629 -32.81 18.25 -18.56
C VAL A 629 -33.79 18.41 -19.73
N GLU A 630 -33.29 18.41 -20.96
CA GLU A 630 -34.08 18.40 -22.20
C GLU A 630 -34.70 17.03 -22.54
N GLY A 631 -34.45 15.98 -21.73
CA GLY A 631 -35.03 14.64 -21.91
C GLY A 631 -34.34 13.75 -22.96
N ASN A 632 -33.19 14.18 -23.51
CA ASN A 632 -32.50 13.42 -24.57
C ASN A 632 -31.65 12.25 -24.05
N ASP A 633 -31.20 12.29 -22.79
CA ASP A 633 -30.26 11.31 -22.22
C ASP A 633 -30.51 11.07 -20.70
N GLU A 634 -31.69 10.54 -20.34
CA GLU A 634 -32.15 10.37 -18.95
C GLU A 634 -31.52 9.19 -18.18
N PHE A 635 -30.21 9.06 -18.19
CA PHE A 635 -29.52 7.94 -17.52
C PHE A 635 -28.55 8.35 -16.40
N ILE A 636 -28.41 9.63 -16.04
CA ILE A 636 -27.66 10.02 -14.82
C ILE A 636 -28.62 10.32 -13.68
N ARG A 637 -28.64 9.49 -12.63
CA ARG A 637 -29.59 9.64 -11.52
C ARG A 637 -29.17 10.69 -10.51
N SER A 638 -27.87 10.87 -10.29
CA SER A 638 -27.35 11.98 -9.47
C SER A 638 -25.93 12.34 -9.87
N ILE A 639 -25.60 13.62 -9.67
CA ILE A 639 -24.25 14.16 -9.78
C ILE A 639 -23.92 14.75 -8.41
N LYS A 640 -22.78 14.37 -7.85
CA LYS A 640 -22.24 14.99 -6.65
C LYS A 640 -20.78 15.34 -6.89
N THR A 641 -20.32 16.48 -6.41
CA THR A 641 -18.88 16.74 -6.40
C THR A 641 -18.20 16.17 -5.17
N MET A 642 -16.93 15.77 -5.29
CA MET A 642 -16.14 15.34 -4.13
C MET A 642 -16.02 16.44 -3.08
N GLU A 643 -16.10 17.71 -3.46
CA GLU A 643 -16.16 18.83 -2.52
C GLU A 643 -17.43 18.77 -1.67
N THR A 644 -18.60 18.63 -2.30
CA THR A 644 -19.91 18.45 -1.60
C THR A 644 -19.90 17.21 -0.70
N LEU A 645 -19.28 16.11 -1.15
CA LEU A 645 -19.22 14.85 -0.40
C LEU A 645 -18.25 14.90 0.80
N MET A 646 -17.28 15.81 0.77
CA MET A 646 -16.28 16.00 1.81
C MET A 646 -16.59 17.21 2.70
N GLU A 647 -17.81 17.78 2.60
CA GLU A 647 -18.25 18.85 3.50
C GLU A 647 -18.09 18.43 4.95
N GLU A 648 -17.60 19.38 5.77
CA GLU A 648 -17.40 19.15 7.19
C GLU A 648 -18.75 18.90 7.87
N SER A 649 -18.79 17.90 8.73
CA SER A 649 -19.92 17.63 9.59
C SER A 649 -20.16 18.85 10.47
N LYS A 650 -21.44 19.16 10.67
CA LYS A 650 -21.87 20.20 11.62
C LYS A 650 -21.73 19.74 13.08
N ASP A 651 -20.74 18.89 13.36
CA ASP A 651 -20.46 18.46 14.73
C ASP A 651 -20.01 19.70 15.52
N GLU A 652 -20.58 19.91 16.71
CA GLU A 652 -20.17 21.00 17.60
C GLU A 652 -18.69 20.88 17.95
N ALA A 653 -17.96 22.00 17.94
CA ALA A 653 -16.57 22.05 18.37
C ALA A 653 -16.40 21.49 19.79
N LEU A 654 -15.21 20.96 20.10
CA LEU A 654 -14.87 20.53 21.46
C LEU A 654 -15.03 21.72 22.42
N THR A 655 -15.67 21.51 23.59
CA THR A 655 -15.79 22.58 24.58
C THR A 655 -14.43 22.88 25.20
N ALA A 656 -14.30 24.02 25.89
CA ALA A 656 -13.04 24.37 26.57
C ALA A 656 -12.62 23.32 27.61
N GLU A 657 -13.60 22.73 28.32
CA GLU A 657 -13.34 21.66 29.29
C GLU A 657 -12.81 20.40 28.61
N GLU A 658 -13.37 20.03 27.46
CA GLU A 658 -12.94 18.85 26.71
C GLU A 658 -11.59 19.06 26.02
N MET A 659 -11.30 20.28 25.57
CA MET A 659 -9.96 20.63 25.09
C MET A 659 -8.92 20.53 26.21
N LYS A 660 -9.28 20.89 27.45
CA LYS A 660 -8.42 20.70 28.62
C LYS A 660 -8.20 19.21 28.91
N GLU A 661 -9.24 18.37 28.84
CA GLU A 661 -9.10 16.92 28.99
C GLU A 661 -8.16 16.32 27.93
N VAL A 662 -8.29 16.77 26.68
CA VAL A 662 -7.41 16.37 25.57
C VAL A 662 -5.97 16.79 25.86
N ALA A 663 -5.74 18.03 26.29
CA ALA A 663 -4.40 18.51 26.64
C ALA A 663 -3.78 17.70 27.80
N ASP A 664 -4.56 17.38 28.84
CA ASP A 664 -4.12 16.56 29.96
C ASP A 664 -3.79 15.12 29.54
N GLU A 665 -4.54 14.56 28.57
CA GLU A 665 -4.24 13.26 27.96
C GLU A 665 -2.94 13.29 27.15
N VAL A 666 -2.75 14.31 26.30
CA VAL A 666 -1.53 14.51 25.50
C VAL A 666 -0.32 14.68 26.40
N LEU A 667 -0.43 15.47 27.47
CA LEU A 667 0.64 15.67 28.44
C LEU A 667 1.00 14.34 29.11
N ARG A 668 0.01 13.59 29.64
CA ARG A 668 0.25 12.26 30.23
C ARG A 668 0.93 11.30 29.26
N ALA A 669 0.49 11.27 28.01
CA ALA A 669 1.10 10.45 26.98
C ALA A 669 2.57 10.84 26.73
N ARG A 670 2.90 12.13 26.69
CA ARG A 670 4.29 12.63 26.54
C ARG A 670 5.14 12.31 27.77
N THR A 671 4.64 12.54 28.98
CA THR A 671 5.39 12.28 30.22
C THR A 671 5.62 10.78 30.46
N ALA A 672 4.69 9.92 30.03
CA ALA A 672 4.86 8.46 30.08
C ALA A 672 6.01 7.97 29.17
N LYS A 673 6.34 8.70 28.08
CA LYS A 673 7.51 8.40 27.23
C LYS A 673 8.82 8.70 27.95
N ILE A 674 8.93 9.85 28.60
CA ILE A 674 10.13 10.30 29.33
C ILE A 674 10.53 9.31 30.44
N ARG A 675 9.56 8.57 31.01
CA ARG A 675 9.78 7.59 32.08
C ARG A 675 10.25 6.20 31.62
N LYS A 676 10.35 5.90 30.32
CA LYS A 676 10.86 4.60 29.83
C LYS A 676 12.19 4.72 29.09
N PRO A 677 13.33 4.60 29.80
CA PRO A 677 14.53 3.98 29.26
C PRO A 677 14.83 2.74 30.10
N VAL A 678 14.19 1.60 29.80
CA VAL A 678 14.64 0.31 30.32
C VAL A 678 14.60 -0.69 29.18
N VAL A 679 15.78 -1.15 28.81
CA VAL A 679 16.00 -2.34 27.99
C VAL A 679 15.31 -3.50 28.70
N ASP A 680 14.25 -4.06 28.12
CA ASP A 680 13.70 -5.31 28.65
C ASP A 680 14.82 -6.36 28.63
N PRO A 681 15.13 -7.04 29.76
CA PRO A 681 16.09 -8.12 29.75
C PRO A 681 15.59 -9.23 28.83
N VAL A 682 16.52 -9.78 28.04
CA VAL A 682 16.29 -10.98 27.21
C VAL A 682 15.56 -12.02 28.06
N PRO A 683 14.40 -12.55 27.62
CA PRO A 683 13.69 -13.55 28.41
C PRO A 683 14.61 -14.75 28.64
N PRO A 684 14.67 -15.31 29.86
CA PRO A 684 15.46 -16.50 30.11
C PRO A 684 14.95 -17.63 29.21
N PRO A 685 15.83 -18.53 28.75
CA PRO A 685 15.41 -19.67 27.94
C PRO A 685 14.36 -20.48 28.73
N PRO A 686 13.36 -21.06 28.04
CA PRO A 686 12.31 -21.82 28.71
C PRO A 686 12.94 -22.94 29.54
N PRO A 687 12.40 -23.22 30.75
CA PRO A 687 12.93 -24.27 31.60
C PRO A 687 12.85 -25.60 30.87
N ALA A 688 13.95 -26.36 30.90
CA ALA A 688 13.97 -27.72 30.39
C ALA A 688 12.83 -28.50 31.07
N PHE A 689 11.99 -29.15 30.27
CA PHE A 689 10.95 -30.06 30.74
C PHE A 689 11.63 -31.20 31.52
N GLY A 690 11.70 -31.04 32.84
CA GLY A 690 12.00 -32.10 33.77
C GLY A 690 10.87 -33.12 33.70
N LEU A 691 11.23 -34.37 33.40
CA LEU A 691 10.39 -35.53 33.60
C LEU A 691 9.84 -35.49 35.04
N ARG A 692 8.51 -35.44 35.19
CA ARG A 692 7.90 -35.70 36.50
C ARG A 692 8.06 -37.19 36.81
N PRO A 693 8.62 -37.57 37.97
CA PRO A 693 8.47 -38.93 38.47
C PRO A 693 7.03 -39.14 38.96
N ILE A 694 6.60 -40.39 38.86
CA ILE A 694 5.32 -40.90 39.36
C ILE A 694 5.31 -40.81 40.89
N ASP A 695 4.25 -40.24 41.46
CA ASP A 695 3.98 -40.26 42.90
C ASP A 695 3.74 -41.70 43.37
N ALA A 696 4.60 -42.17 44.28
CA ALA A 696 4.30 -43.28 45.17
C ALA A 696 4.13 -42.74 46.59
N VAL A 697 2.99 -43.10 47.17
CA VAL A 697 2.44 -42.69 48.46
C VAL A 697 3.35 -43.14 49.62
N ILE A 698 3.33 -42.35 50.71
CA ILE A 698 3.34 -42.72 52.15
C ILE A 698 4.36 -41.90 52.98
N ASN A 699 3.78 -40.97 53.76
CA ASN A 699 4.05 -40.56 55.14
C ASN A 699 5.47 -40.59 55.77
N SER A 700 5.80 -39.43 56.34
CA SER A 700 6.38 -39.17 57.68
C SER A 700 7.81 -39.64 58.00
N GLY A 701 8.65 -38.71 58.46
CA GLY A 701 9.77 -39.04 59.34
C GLY A 701 11.00 -38.14 59.22
N SER A 702 11.22 -37.34 60.27
CA SER A 702 12.46 -36.70 60.72
C SER A 702 13.78 -37.45 60.45
N GLY A 703 14.89 -36.72 60.31
CA GLY A 703 16.22 -37.28 60.63
C GLY A 703 17.42 -36.59 59.97
N SER A 704 18.35 -36.16 60.81
CA SER A 704 19.65 -35.52 60.56
C SER A 704 20.76 -36.43 59.99
N ALA A 705 21.86 -35.77 59.56
CA ALA A 705 23.28 -36.12 59.79
C ALA A 705 24.15 -36.59 58.59
N PHE A 706 25.32 -35.91 58.45
CA PHE A 706 26.72 -36.42 58.25
C PHE A 706 27.00 -37.45 57.12
N HIS A 707 28.16 -37.57 56.44
CA HIS A 707 29.43 -36.88 56.19
C HIS A 707 30.16 -37.77 55.14
N ASP A 708 31.21 -37.25 54.51
CA ASP A 708 32.36 -37.97 53.93
C ASP A 708 32.41 -38.48 52.47
N LEU A 709 33.59 -38.15 51.92
CA LEU A 709 34.30 -38.28 50.62
C LEU A 709 34.62 -39.76 50.23
N PRO A 710 35.29 -40.14 49.09
CA PRO A 710 36.27 -39.40 48.28
C PRO A 710 36.31 -39.69 46.74
N THR A 711 37.46 -39.42 46.13
CA THR A 711 37.84 -38.93 44.78
C THR A 711 38.21 -39.96 43.66
N MET A 712 37.94 -39.54 42.40
CA MET A 712 38.65 -39.76 41.08
C MET A 712 38.69 -41.18 40.43
N PRO A 713 38.91 -41.38 39.09
CA PRO A 713 39.33 -40.45 38.01
C PRO A 713 38.55 -40.54 36.66
N ARG A 714 38.99 -39.76 35.65
CA ARG A 714 38.48 -39.63 34.27
C ARG A 714 39.02 -40.72 33.30
N SER A 715 38.15 -41.30 32.46
CA SER A 715 38.39 -41.58 31.02
C SER A 715 37.08 -41.96 30.28
N ASP A 716 37.04 -41.69 28.97
CA ASP A 716 36.16 -42.29 27.95
C ASP A 716 34.78 -41.67 27.61
N LEU A 717 34.80 -40.42 27.09
CA LEU A 717 33.73 -39.84 26.27
C LEU A 717 33.97 -40.14 24.78
N ALA A 718 33.73 -41.38 24.34
CA ALA A 718 33.68 -41.72 22.91
C ALA A 718 32.67 -42.82 22.54
N THR A 719 32.06 -43.50 23.52
CA THR A 719 31.22 -44.69 23.24
C THR A 719 29.72 -44.47 23.44
N GLU A 720 29.28 -43.34 24.00
CA GLU A 720 27.84 -43.07 24.25
C GLU A 720 27.10 -42.40 23.09
N ALA A 721 27.80 -41.72 22.17
CA ALA A 721 27.15 -41.01 21.06
C ALA A 721 26.54 -41.95 19.99
N GLN A 722 27.03 -43.19 19.89
CA GLN A 722 26.58 -44.17 18.89
C GLN A 722 25.39 -45.03 19.36
N GLY A 723 25.18 -45.15 20.67
CA GLY A 723 24.03 -45.85 21.25
C GLY A 723 22.74 -45.02 21.21
N GLN A 724 22.85 -43.69 21.24
CA GLN A 724 21.72 -42.77 21.28
C GLN A 724 21.09 -42.60 19.88
N PHE A 725 21.92 -42.56 18.83
CA PHE A 725 21.46 -42.47 17.43
C PHE A 725 20.63 -43.69 16.99
N ASN A 726 20.99 -44.90 17.47
CA ASN A 726 20.25 -46.13 17.16
C ASN A 726 18.91 -46.25 17.94
N ARG A 727 18.78 -45.58 19.09
CA ARG A 727 17.52 -45.53 19.86
C ARG A 727 16.52 -44.54 19.26
N ASP A 728 16.99 -43.41 18.73
CA ASP A 728 16.13 -42.41 18.10
C ASP A 728 15.53 -42.90 16.77
N LEU A 729 16.31 -43.68 15.98
CA LEU A 729 15.81 -44.34 14.77
C LEU A 729 14.74 -45.41 15.05
N ALA A 730 14.84 -46.12 16.17
CA ALA A 730 13.84 -47.11 16.59
C ALA A 730 12.53 -46.45 17.05
N PHE A 731 12.61 -45.27 17.68
CA PHE A 731 11.45 -44.49 18.11
C PHE A 731 10.69 -43.89 16.93
N GLU A 732 11.39 -43.41 15.90
CA GLU A 732 10.80 -42.84 14.68
C GLU A 732 10.09 -43.92 13.82
N ALA A 733 10.60 -45.16 13.84
CA ALA A 733 9.96 -46.31 13.20
C ALA A 733 8.68 -46.78 13.92
N ALA A 734 8.65 -46.70 15.25
CA ALA A 734 7.47 -47.03 16.07
C ALA A 734 6.35 -45.99 15.91
N ASP A 735 6.69 -44.69 15.87
CA ASP A 735 5.71 -43.60 15.66
C ASP A 735 5.08 -43.63 14.25
N ARG A 736 5.85 -44.06 13.22
CA ARG A 736 5.27 -44.31 11.88
C ARG A 736 4.30 -45.49 11.84
N ARG A 737 4.58 -46.57 12.56
CA ARG A 737 3.67 -47.73 12.66
C ARG A 737 2.38 -47.37 13.40
N PHE A 738 2.48 -46.57 14.47
CA PHE A 738 1.33 -46.09 15.24
C PHE A 738 0.43 -45.15 14.40
N ARG A 739 1.02 -44.26 13.60
CA ARG A 739 0.26 -43.36 12.70
C ARG A 739 -0.41 -44.08 11.52
N ALA A 740 0.17 -45.18 11.04
CA ALA A 740 -0.44 -46.01 9.99
C ALA A 740 -1.67 -46.78 10.52
N GLN A 741 -1.66 -47.18 11.80
CA GLN A 741 -2.77 -47.88 12.45
C GLN A 741 -4.00 -46.98 12.69
N ILE A 742 -3.78 -45.67 12.85
CA ILE A 742 -4.85 -44.66 13.03
C ILE A 742 -5.55 -44.30 11.69
N GLN A 743 -4.94 -44.59 10.54
CA GLN A 743 -5.45 -44.16 9.22
C GLN A 743 -6.09 -45.27 8.36
N GLY A 744 -6.23 -46.50 8.87
CA GLY A 744 -7.03 -47.53 8.19
C GLY A 744 -6.54 -47.95 6.80
N VAL A 745 -5.25 -47.82 6.49
CA VAL A 745 -4.66 -48.29 5.23
C VAL A 745 -3.83 -49.55 5.50
N LYS A 746 -4.18 -50.68 4.85
CA LYS A 746 -3.40 -51.93 4.92
C LYS A 746 -2.03 -51.73 4.22
N PRO A 747 -0.90 -52.12 4.84
CA PRO A 747 0.41 -52.09 4.18
C PRO A 747 0.63 -53.36 3.33
N THR A 748 1.06 -53.18 2.08
CA THR A 748 1.61 -54.24 1.22
C THR A 748 3.13 -54.30 1.37
N ASP A 749 3.64 -55.52 1.46
CA ASP A 749 5.00 -55.92 1.81
C ASP A 749 6.02 -55.69 0.65
N PRO A 750 7.25 -55.21 0.90
CA PRO A 750 8.31 -55.16 -0.11
C PRO A 750 9.49 -56.06 0.27
N THR A 751 9.39 -57.36 -0.02
CA THR A 751 10.58 -58.23 -0.18
C THR A 751 10.39 -59.14 -1.39
N GLY A 752 11.12 -58.85 -2.46
CA GLY A 752 11.11 -59.66 -3.69
C GLY A 752 11.97 -59.04 -4.79
N SER A 753 13.28 -59.30 -4.76
CA SER A 753 14.16 -59.28 -5.94
C SER A 753 14.02 -60.59 -6.74
N PRO A 754 14.52 -60.72 -7.98
CA PRO A 754 14.76 -59.80 -9.12
C PRO A 754 14.01 -60.36 -10.40
N PRO A 755 14.21 -59.91 -11.68
CA PRO A 755 15.47 -60.07 -12.44
C PRO A 755 15.82 -58.93 -13.43
N THR A 756 17.11 -58.80 -13.71
CA THR A 756 17.67 -58.17 -14.93
C THR A 756 17.20 -58.88 -16.20
N PRO A 757 17.07 -58.15 -17.32
CA PRO A 757 17.91 -58.51 -18.46
C PRO A 757 18.46 -57.33 -19.28
N SER A 758 19.73 -57.50 -19.66
CA SER A 758 20.40 -57.16 -20.92
C SER A 758 20.20 -55.80 -21.61
N ARG A 759 21.35 -55.13 -21.72
CA ARG A 759 21.78 -54.14 -22.70
C ARG A 759 22.00 -54.78 -24.10
N MET A 760 21.52 -54.15 -25.18
CA MET A 760 21.89 -54.21 -26.62
C MET A 760 20.61 -53.86 -27.41
N LYS A 761 20.56 -53.10 -28.52
CA LYS A 761 21.55 -52.68 -29.52
C LYS A 761 20.86 -51.64 -30.45
N THR A 762 21.63 -50.66 -30.91
CA THR A 762 21.61 -50.00 -32.26
C THR A 762 20.33 -49.56 -32.97
N ARG A 763 20.34 -48.27 -33.36
CA ARG A 763 20.08 -47.65 -34.68
C ARG A 763 18.87 -48.15 -35.51
N TYR A 764 17.96 -47.25 -35.84
CA TYR A 764 18.02 -46.42 -37.07
C TYR A 764 17.24 -45.12 -36.86
#